data_AF-A0A521U5P6-F1
#
_entry.id   AF-A0A521U5P6-F1
#
_cell.length_a   1.000
_cell.length_b   1.000
_cell.length_c   1.000
_cell.angle_alpha   90.00
_cell.angle_beta   90.00
_cell.angle_gamma   90.00
#
_symmetry.space_group_name_H-M   'P 1'
#
loop_
_entity.id
_entity.type
_entity.pdbx_description
1 polymer ?
#
loop_
_entity_poly.entity_id
_entity_poly.type
_entity_poly.pdbx_seq_one_letter_code
_entity_poly.pdbx_strand_id
1 'polypeptide(L)'
;MLNKNFSIVKIGIFVLVVSLIIPVNSVYSQESRTVQVEVKYTNGDRADFYGMSLVIYQDYGNMPIIKKEMENNPDSISLPKDHRYKIEVYANGMYGDVGYLDLKSNQEKININIPLSGGLQFNVFYKDGQTPIKGATVSIKSHDGTQWRLGKTNDQGDTIRYWIQSTTKDTDYYIADAYLGEIHLTTLTQIKLVPGLTKDQKIIVPIPAIVEDLITVSLYKTESEKITKQDGDFSVLLKDDMGNIVKKSLVNSRGEAYFSSIPSKEYSLIVLKNGVADALWQEKKVAITGQENMFKMIKTNEPPIIPEIIEETTTGDSEPISSCDCVAFRLDDVQDYWLNDVQIAYVNTFVEKNIPLTVAIIADSFGNDQKITNVIKDAASKNKLEIASQGVGNVPFTDFSKEEQDNLLKQSIVEILDSTGTRPQIFVPPQNKYDDNTKQVLIENKFTHLSSNILLGELPPFPLEEETLYKFPETATTGKYNLEQNMFTGLSSNDTYSDTINSLKKYGFAVITSHPQEFAVIQNGTYTNQINIEQINELESLIQKLQSDEIRIVSIGKINLDSTTIVIPQWIKNNAGWWADGSIDDTSFVQGIQYMIQKGIMEIPKTDKPSDTENNEIPQWIKNNAGWWADGQITDSDFVRGIEYLVNHRIIIY
;
A
#
# COMPACT_ATOMS: atom_id res chain seq x y z
N MET A 1 -80.80 16.26 -61.68
CA MET A 1 -81.36 14.96 -62.12
C MET A 1 -80.34 13.87 -61.79
N LEU A 2 -80.80 12.86 -61.05
CA LEU A 2 -80.45 11.43 -61.09
C LEU A 2 -79.05 10.95 -61.53
N ASN A 3 -78.52 10.08 -60.64
CA ASN A 3 -77.80 8.81 -60.89
C ASN A 3 -76.43 8.87 -61.59
N LYS A 4 -75.33 8.52 -60.92
CA LYS A 4 -74.84 7.21 -60.40
C LYS A 4 -73.80 6.59 -61.35
N ASN A 5 -72.67 6.25 -60.72
CA ASN A 5 -71.79 5.11 -60.97
C ASN A 5 -70.53 5.26 -61.84
N PHE A 6 -69.42 5.41 -61.09
CA PHE A 6 -68.23 4.54 -61.04
C PHE A 6 -67.53 4.11 -62.34
N SER A 7 -66.24 4.44 -62.43
CA SER A 7 -65.19 3.40 -62.31
C SER A 7 -63.83 4.01 -61.93
N ILE A 8 -63.11 3.23 -61.13
CA ILE A 8 -61.84 3.47 -60.46
C ILE A 8 -60.67 3.29 -61.44
N VAL A 9 -59.71 4.23 -61.46
CA VAL A 9 -58.30 3.93 -61.79
C VAL A 9 -57.40 4.65 -60.80
N LYS A 10 -56.52 3.86 -60.18
CA LYS A 10 -55.55 4.23 -59.14
C LYS A 10 -54.31 4.90 -59.75
N ILE A 11 -53.88 5.97 -59.06
CA ILE A 11 -52.53 6.23 -58.49
C ILE A 11 -51.35 6.22 -59.49
N GLY A 12 -50.44 7.20 -59.53
CA GLY A 12 -50.10 8.22 -58.54
C GLY A 12 -49.17 9.28 -59.14
N ILE A 13 -49.12 10.40 -58.44
CA ILE A 13 -48.58 11.69 -58.87
C ILE A 13 -47.05 11.71 -58.76
N PHE A 14 -46.46 12.22 -59.85
CA PHE A 14 -45.06 12.62 -60.02
C PHE A 14 -44.63 13.63 -58.94
N VAL A 15 -43.50 13.38 -58.27
CA VAL A 15 -42.74 14.43 -57.57
C VAL A 15 -41.30 14.40 -58.05
N LEU A 16 -40.90 15.53 -58.63
CA LEU A 16 -39.60 15.87 -59.16
C LEU A 16 -38.57 15.93 -58.02
N VAL A 17 -37.47 15.19 -58.11
CA VAL A 17 -36.31 15.37 -57.21
C VAL A 17 -35.12 15.84 -58.04
N VAL A 18 -34.68 17.05 -57.70
CA VAL A 18 -33.54 17.78 -58.27
C VAL A 18 -32.25 17.02 -58.00
N SER A 19 -31.46 16.79 -59.04
CA SER A 19 -30.14 16.16 -58.97
C SER A 19 -29.12 17.11 -58.34
N LEU A 20 -28.62 16.76 -57.14
CA LEU A 20 -27.34 17.25 -56.65
C LEU A 20 -26.27 16.21 -57.02
N ILE A 21 -25.39 16.54 -57.95
CA ILE A 21 -24.17 15.75 -58.22
C ILE A 21 -23.18 16.09 -57.12
N ILE A 22 -23.06 15.21 -56.12
CA ILE A 22 -21.92 15.22 -55.19
C ILE A 22 -20.85 14.32 -55.84
N PRO A 23 -19.63 14.80 -56.09
CA PRO A 23 -18.55 13.92 -56.53
C PRO A 23 -18.25 12.95 -55.40
N VAL A 24 -18.63 11.69 -55.57
CA VAL A 24 -18.19 10.61 -54.70
C VAL A 24 -16.71 10.40 -55.04
N ASN A 25 -15.81 11.00 -54.25
CA ASN A 25 -14.46 10.50 -54.20
C ASN A 25 -14.57 9.06 -53.71
N SER A 26 -14.38 8.11 -54.62
CA SER A 26 -14.21 6.71 -54.28
C SER A 26 -12.94 6.60 -53.43
N VAL A 27 -13.10 6.68 -52.11
CA VAL A 27 -12.09 6.23 -51.16
C VAL A 27 -12.05 4.71 -51.34
N TYR A 28 -11.16 4.25 -52.22
CA TYR A 28 -10.80 2.83 -52.28
C TYR A 28 -10.25 2.48 -50.90
N SER A 29 -10.95 1.64 -50.14
CA SER A 29 -10.39 1.03 -48.95
C SER A 29 -9.25 0.12 -49.40
N GLN A 30 -8.02 0.54 -49.18
CA GLN A 30 -6.87 -0.28 -49.51
C GLN A 30 -6.84 -1.48 -48.57
N GLU A 31 -6.79 -2.69 -49.13
CA GLU A 31 -6.68 -3.90 -48.32
C GLU A 31 -5.41 -3.85 -47.47
N SER A 32 -5.51 -4.17 -46.18
CA SER A 32 -4.37 -4.25 -45.27
C SER A 32 -3.94 -5.71 -45.04
N ARG A 33 -2.71 -5.89 -44.56
CA ARG A 33 -2.11 -7.16 -44.17
C ARG A 33 -1.39 -7.00 -42.83
N THR A 34 -1.53 -8.00 -41.97
CA THR A 34 -0.79 -8.07 -40.70
C THR A 34 0.63 -8.53 -40.94
N VAL A 35 1.58 -7.82 -40.35
CA VAL A 35 3.02 -8.09 -40.41
C VAL A 35 3.55 -8.31 -39.01
N GLN A 36 4.36 -9.34 -38.81
CA GLN A 36 5.09 -9.53 -37.57
C GLN A 36 6.48 -8.88 -37.63
N VAL A 37 6.76 -7.98 -36.70
CA VAL A 37 8.08 -7.35 -36.51
C VAL A 37 8.73 -7.99 -35.28
N GLU A 38 9.79 -8.75 -35.50
CA GLU A 38 10.61 -9.30 -34.43
C GLU A 38 11.90 -8.48 -34.30
N VAL A 39 12.15 -7.91 -33.12
CA VAL A 39 13.37 -7.16 -32.84
C VAL A 39 14.37 -8.09 -32.15
N LYS A 40 15.60 -8.14 -32.64
CA LYS A 40 16.67 -8.96 -32.08
C LYS A 40 17.89 -8.10 -31.82
N TYR A 41 18.72 -8.50 -30.87
CA TYR A 41 20.04 -7.95 -30.76
C TYR A 41 20.95 -8.48 -31.88
N THR A 42 22.04 -7.78 -32.18
CA THR A 42 23.03 -8.20 -33.19
C THR A 42 23.70 -9.54 -32.89
N ASN A 43 23.62 -10.03 -31.65
CA ASN A 43 24.08 -11.38 -31.27
C ASN A 43 23.04 -12.49 -31.60
N GLY A 44 21.85 -12.14 -32.07
CA GLY A 44 20.78 -13.06 -32.45
C GLY A 44 19.71 -13.30 -31.38
N ASP A 45 19.91 -12.82 -30.16
CA ASP A 45 18.94 -12.93 -29.07
C ASP A 45 17.72 -12.05 -29.33
N ARG A 46 16.55 -12.47 -28.87
CA ARG A 46 15.35 -11.64 -28.92
C ARG A 46 15.51 -10.47 -27.94
N ALA A 47 15.22 -9.25 -28.40
CA ALA A 47 15.34 -8.06 -27.57
C ALA A 47 14.13 -7.88 -26.64
N ASP A 48 14.36 -7.30 -25.46
CA ASP A 48 13.27 -6.86 -24.57
C ASP A 48 12.56 -5.64 -25.18
N PHE A 49 11.23 -5.66 -25.23
CA PHE A 49 10.44 -4.64 -25.93
C PHE A 49 10.09 -3.42 -25.08
N TYR A 50 10.33 -3.46 -23.76
CA TYR A 50 9.97 -2.34 -22.87
C TYR A 50 10.71 -1.04 -23.26
N GLY A 51 9.92 -0.03 -23.62
CA GLY A 51 10.42 1.27 -24.08
C GLY A 51 10.96 1.25 -25.51
N MET A 52 10.49 0.32 -26.33
CA MET A 52 10.72 0.32 -27.77
C MET A 52 9.53 0.89 -28.53
N SER A 53 9.82 1.68 -29.56
CA SER A 53 8.83 2.18 -30.51
C SER A 53 9.20 1.90 -31.95
N LEU A 54 8.15 1.74 -32.76
CA LEU A 54 8.22 1.58 -34.20
C LEU A 54 7.76 2.86 -34.88
N VAL A 55 8.59 3.38 -35.78
CA VAL A 55 8.27 4.50 -36.67
C VAL A 55 8.26 4.00 -38.10
N ILE A 56 7.08 3.97 -38.71
CA ILE A 56 6.86 3.30 -39.99
C ILE A 56 6.57 4.33 -41.08
N TYR A 57 7.29 4.22 -42.19
CA TYR A 57 7.14 5.06 -43.37
C TYR A 57 6.71 4.20 -44.55
N GLN A 58 5.85 4.76 -45.40
CA GLN A 58 5.34 4.11 -46.60
C GLN A 58 6.05 4.65 -47.84
N ASP A 59 6.53 3.73 -48.67
CA ASP A 59 7.29 3.95 -49.90
C ASP A 59 8.46 4.93 -49.73
N TYR A 60 8.49 6.00 -50.51
CA TYR A 60 9.50 7.06 -50.49
C TYR A 60 9.03 8.28 -49.68
N GLY A 61 7.99 8.12 -48.87
CA GLY A 61 7.48 9.19 -48.01
C GLY A 61 8.45 9.52 -46.87
N ASN A 62 8.65 10.81 -46.62
CA ASN A 62 9.46 11.29 -45.49
C ASN A 62 8.65 11.50 -44.20
N MET A 63 7.33 11.33 -44.26
CA MET A 63 6.44 11.42 -43.10
C MET A 63 6.03 10.03 -42.62
N PRO A 64 6.11 9.74 -41.32
CA PRO A 64 5.69 8.45 -40.79
C PRO A 64 4.16 8.31 -40.84
N ILE A 65 3.69 7.14 -41.21
CA ILE A 65 2.26 6.78 -41.23
C ILE A 65 1.80 6.17 -39.91
N ILE A 66 2.73 5.58 -39.14
CA ILE A 66 2.48 4.99 -37.82
C ILE A 66 3.66 5.33 -36.91
N LYS A 67 3.34 5.74 -35.69
CA LYS A 67 4.26 5.77 -34.54
C LYS A 67 3.56 5.03 -33.40
N LYS A 68 4.14 3.93 -32.92
CA LYS A 68 3.59 3.17 -31.80
C LYS A 68 4.71 2.65 -30.90
N GLU A 69 4.41 2.54 -29.61
CA GLU A 69 5.20 1.70 -28.71
C GLU A 69 4.93 0.23 -29.02
N MET A 70 5.92 -0.62 -28.80
CA MET A 70 5.78 -2.07 -28.90
C MET A 70 5.07 -2.61 -27.66
N GLU A 71 4.12 -3.52 -27.86
CA GLU A 71 3.38 -4.19 -26.77
C GLU A 71 3.87 -5.63 -26.55
N ASN A 72 4.64 -6.17 -27.50
CA ASN A 72 5.21 -7.51 -27.45
C ASN A 72 6.42 -7.61 -28.40
N ASN A 73 7.20 -8.69 -28.33
CA ASN A 73 8.18 -9.04 -29.33
C ASN A 73 8.12 -10.54 -29.65
N PRO A 74 7.62 -10.95 -30.83
CA PRO A 74 7.31 -10.12 -32.00
C PRO A 74 6.04 -9.28 -31.81
N ASP A 75 6.02 -8.09 -32.39
CA ASP A 75 4.84 -7.22 -32.44
C ASP A 75 4.10 -7.38 -33.78
N SER A 76 2.78 -7.20 -33.77
CA SER A 76 1.93 -7.28 -34.97
C SER A 76 1.44 -5.91 -35.40
N ILE A 77 1.63 -5.58 -36.68
CA ILE A 77 1.20 -4.31 -37.27
C ILE A 77 0.36 -4.55 -38.52
N SER A 78 -0.74 -3.82 -38.68
CA SER A 78 -1.58 -3.87 -39.89
C SER A 78 -1.16 -2.77 -40.86
N LEU A 79 -0.70 -3.15 -42.05
CA LEU A 79 -0.19 -2.23 -43.08
C LEU A 79 -0.92 -2.42 -44.42
N PRO A 80 -1.19 -1.35 -45.18
CA PRO A 80 -1.73 -1.47 -46.54
C PRO A 80 -0.90 -2.40 -47.46
N LYS A 81 -1.58 -3.18 -48.31
CA LYS A 81 -0.94 -4.04 -49.31
C LYS A 81 -0.35 -3.22 -50.46
N ASP A 82 0.54 -3.85 -51.24
CA ASP A 82 1.16 -3.30 -52.45
C ASP A 82 2.13 -2.11 -52.26
N HIS A 83 2.62 -1.94 -51.04
CA HIS A 83 3.59 -0.90 -50.67
C HIS A 83 4.88 -1.46 -50.11
N ARG A 84 5.93 -0.63 -50.15
CA ARG A 84 7.16 -0.86 -49.39
C ARG A 84 7.13 -0.08 -48.10
N TYR A 85 7.71 -0.64 -47.06
CA TYR A 85 7.76 -0.03 -45.74
C TYR A 85 9.19 0.06 -45.25
N LYS A 86 9.53 1.21 -44.69
CA LYS A 86 10.71 1.41 -43.86
C LYS A 86 10.23 1.47 -42.41
N ILE A 87 10.73 0.57 -41.58
CA ILE A 87 10.35 0.44 -40.17
C ILE A 87 11.58 0.76 -39.34
N GLU A 88 11.60 1.93 -38.71
CA GLU A 88 12.65 2.33 -37.78
C GLU A 88 12.28 1.87 -36.38
N VAL A 89 13.24 1.26 -35.68
CA VAL A 89 13.10 0.86 -34.27
C VAL A 89 13.85 1.87 -33.43
N TYR A 90 13.18 2.41 -32.42
CA TYR A 90 13.79 3.22 -31.38
C TYR A 90 13.65 2.48 -30.06
N ALA A 91 14.70 2.44 -29.25
CA ALA A 91 14.68 1.84 -27.92
C ALA A 91 15.23 2.86 -26.92
N ASN A 92 14.52 3.09 -25.82
CA ASN A 92 14.84 4.11 -24.83
C ASN A 92 15.12 5.50 -25.45
N GLY A 93 14.35 5.86 -26.48
CA GLY A 93 14.49 7.12 -27.21
C GLY A 93 15.74 7.24 -28.10
N MET A 94 16.53 6.17 -28.25
CA MET A 94 17.69 6.10 -29.14
C MET A 94 17.39 5.26 -30.37
N TYR A 95 18.03 5.56 -31.48
CA TYR A 95 17.86 4.79 -32.71
C TYR A 95 18.52 3.41 -32.56
N GLY A 96 17.71 2.37 -32.76
CA GLY A 96 18.14 0.97 -32.78
C GLY A 96 18.68 0.59 -34.14
N ASP A 97 17.77 0.34 -35.08
CA ASP A 97 18.07 0.08 -36.50
C ASP A 97 16.81 0.22 -37.37
N VAL A 98 16.91 -0.10 -38.66
CA VAL A 98 15.82 -0.03 -39.64
C VAL A 98 15.63 -1.35 -40.39
N GLY A 99 14.38 -1.76 -40.54
CA GLY A 99 13.95 -2.84 -41.41
C GLY A 99 13.26 -2.33 -42.67
N TYR A 100 13.42 -3.05 -43.78
CA TYR A 100 12.69 -2.80 -45.02
C TYR A 100 11.82 -4.00 -45.37
N LEU A 101 10.55 -3.73 -45.66
CA LEU A 101 9.55 -4.74 -45.98
C LEU A 101 8.87 -4.41 -47.31
N ASP A 102 8.75 -5.38 -48.21
CA ASP A 102 8.00 -5.23 -49.46
C ASP A 102 6.74 -6.09 -49.44
N LEU A 103 5.58 -5.47 -49.18
CA LEU A 103 4.28 -6.14 -49.15
C LEU A 103 3.68 -6.37 -50.55
N LYS A 104 4.42 -6.07 -51.63
CA LYS A 104 4.14 -6.62 -52.97
C LYS A 104 4.55 -8.09 -53.07
N SER A 105 5.35 -8.58 -52.12
CA SER A 105 5.74 -9.98 -51.99
C SER A 105 4.90 -10.72 -50.93
N ASN A 106 5.12 -12.03 -50.76
CA ASN A 106 4.49 -12.83 -49.69
C ASN A 106 5.24 -12.75 -48.36
N GLN A 107 6.04 -11.69 -48.12
CA GLN A 107 6.76 -11.51 -46.86
C GLN A 107 5.82 -10.93 -45.79
N GLU A 108 5.55 -11.71 -44.73
CA GLU A 108 4.65 -11.30 -43.62
C GLU A 108 5.39 -11.17 -42.28
N LYS A 109 6.70 -11.39 -42.29
CA LYS A 109 7.56 -11.27 -41.12
C LYS A 109 8.85 -10.53 -41.47
N ILE A 110 9.31 -9.70 -40.55
CA ILE A 110 10.61 -9.03 -40.63
C ILE A 110 11.34 -9.14 -39.29
N ASN A 111 12.63 -9.43 -39.36
CA ASN A 111 13.53 -9.34 -38.22
C ASN A 111 14.36 -8.07 -38.35
N ILE A 112 14.41 -7.26 -37.30
CA ILE A 112 15.25 -6.04 -37.24
C ILE A 112 16.29 -6.25 -36.15
N ASN A 113 17.58 -6.20 -36.51
CA ASN A 113 18.67 -6.47 -35.59
C ASN A 113 19.24 -5.16 -35.03
N ILE A 114 18.89 -4.81 -33.81
CA ILE A 114 19.42 -3.64 -33.11
C ILE A 114 20.75 -3.97 -32.39
N PRO A 115 21.64 -3.01 -32.18
CA PRO A 115 22.85 -3.23 -31.39
C PRO A 115 22.55 -3.64 -29.95
N LEU A 116 23.49 -4.36 -29.33
CA LEU A 116 23.46 -4.65 -27.90
C LEU A 116 23.31 -3.37 -27.06
N SER A 117 22.57 -3.48 -25.97
CA SER A 117 22.48 -2.42 -24.96
C SER A 117 23.85 -2.10 -24.37
N GLY A 118 24.04 -0.84 -23.98
CA GLY A 118 25.19 -0.38 -23.21
C GLY A 118 24.85 -0.35 -21.72
N GLY A 119 25.78 -0.74 -20.87
CA GLY A 119 25.56 -0.78 -19.42
C GLY A 119 26.01 0.52 -18.74
N LEU A 120 25.08 1.37 -18.33
CA LEU A 120 25.38 2.68 -17.72
C LEU A 120 25.18 2.64 -16.20
N GLN A 121 26.20 3.06 -15.45
CA GLN A 121 26.15 3.23 -14.00
C GLN A 121 26.61 4.64 -13.63
N PHE A 122 26.00 5.23 -12.61
CA PHE A 122 26.42 6.52 -12.06
C PHE A 122 26.99 6.38 -10.66
N ASN A 123 28.00 7.21 -10.37
CA ASN A 123 28.59 7.38 -9.05
C ASN A 123 28.49 8.86 -8.65
N VAL A 124 27.73 9.20 -7.61
CA VAL A 124 27.44 10.58 -7.22
C VAL A 124 28.24 10.99 -5.99
N PHE A 125 28.97 12.09 -6.09
CA PHE A 125 29.86 12.62 -5.05
C PHE A 125 29.57 14.07 -4.75
N TYR A 126 29.77 14.48 -3.49
CA TYR A 126 29.75 15.89 -3.09
C TYR A 126 30.84 16.70 -3.80
N LYS A 127 30.85 18.03 -3.60
CA LYS A 127 31.76 18.98 -4.25
C LYS A 127 33.25 18.68 -4.05
N ASP A 128 33.60 17.90 -3.03
CA ASP A 128 34.98 17.46 -2.78
C ASP A 128 35.45 16.37 -3.76
N GLY A 129 34.53 15.80 -4.53
CA GLY A 129 34.76 14.72 -5.49
C GLY A 129 35.19 13.40 -4.85
N GLN A 130 35.13 13.26 -3.53
CA GLN A 130 35.64 12.12 -2.76
C GLN A 130 34.57 11.48 -1.89
N THR A 131 33.69 12.28 -1.29
CA THR A 131 32.66 11.77 -0.39
C THR A 131 31.43 11.35 -1.21
N PRO A 132 31.03 10.07 -1.16
CA PRO A 132 29.86 9.59 -1.89
C PRO A 132 28.55 10.10 -1.28
N ILE A 133 27.53 10.26 -2.12
CA ILE A 133 26.18 10.63 -1.67
C ILE A 133 25.30 9.39 -1.65
N LYS A 134 24.86 8.96 -0.47
CA LYS A 134 23.82 7.94 -0.30
C LYS A 134 22.44 8.53 -0.57
N GLY A 135 21.59 7.81 -1.32
CA GLY A 135 20.20 8.18 -1.54
C GLY A 135 19.96 9.30 -2.57
N ALA A 136 21.00 9.79 -3.25
CA ALA A 136 20.84 10.70 -4.38
C ALA A 136 20.09 9.97 -5.50
N THR A 137 19.12 10.65 -6.12
CA THR A 137 18.34 10.08 -7.22
C THR A 137 18.94 10.51 -8.54
N VAL A 138 19.17 9.57 -9.45
CA VAL A 138 19.63 9.84 -10.82
C VAL A 138 18.55 9.41 -11.81
N SER A 139 18.07 10.37 -12.59
CA SER A 139 17.10 10.15 -13.68
C SER A 139 17.83 10.12 -15.02
N ILE A 140 17.69 9.03 -15.77
CA ILE A 140 18.22 8.90 -17.14
C ILE A 140 17.12 9.23 -18.14
N LYS A 141 17.37 10.22 -18.98
CA LYS A 141 16.43 10.73 -19.98
C LYS A 141 17.00 10.67 -21.39
N SER A 142 16.14 10.51 -22.38
CA SER A 142 16.50 10.79 -23.78
C SER A 142 16.54 12.30 -24.04
N HIS A 143 17.07 12.69 -25.20
CA HIS A 143 17.24 14.09 -25.60
C HIS A 143 15.93 14.90 -25.69
N ASP A 144 14.78 14.24 -25.82
CA ASP A 144 13.43 14.82 -25.79
C ASP A 144 12.89 15.05 -24.36
N GLY A 145 13.64 14.66 -23.33
CA GLY A 145 13.27 14.78 -21.92
C GLY A 145 12.52 13.59 -21.34
N THR A 146 12.19 12.57 -22.14
CA THR A 146 11.51 11.36 -21.67
C THR A 146 12.39 10.58 -20.71
N GLN A 147 11.88 10.28 -19.51
CA GLN A 147 12.59 9.52 -18.48
C GLN A 147 12.46 8.01 -18.73
N TRP A 148 13.59 7.32 -18.81
CA TRP A 148 13.65 5.88 -19.06
C TRP A 148 14.04 5.07 -17.84
N ARG A 149 14.88 5.62 -16.97
CA ARG A 149 15.34 4.98 -15.75
C ARG A 149 15.42 6.00 -14.63
N LEU A 150 15.18 5.53 -13.43
CA LEU A 150 15.32 6.28 -12.21
C LEU A 150 15.91 5.33 -11.17
N GLY A 151 16.88 5.79 -10.40
CA GLY A 151 17.25 5.05 -9.21
C GLY A 151 18.12 5.84 -8.26
N LYS A 152 18.24 5.28 -7.06
CA LYS A 152 18.94 5.89 -5.94
C LYS A 152 20.34 5.32 -5.80
N THR A 153 21.25 6.14 -5.30
CA THR A 153 22.61 5.72 -4.98
C THR A 153 22.67 4.98 -3.64
N ASN A 154 23.51 3.96 -3.57
CA ASN A 154 23.85 3.28 -2.32
C ASN A 154 24.87 4.08 -1.49
N ASP A 155 25.38 3.48 -0.41
CA ASP A 155 26.34 4.10 0.53
C ASP A 155 27.70 4.45 -0.11
N GLN A 156 28.02 3.85 -1.26
CA GLN A 156 29.20 4.17 -2.07
C GLN A 156 28.92 5.23 -3.15
N GLY A 157 27.70 5.76 -3.21
CA GLY A 157 27.31 6.74 -4.21
C GLY A 157 26.89 6.10 -5.53
N ASP A 158 26.75 4.77 -5.58
CA ASP A 158 26.53 4.03 -6.82
C ASP A 158 25.05 3.75 -7.05
N THR A 159 24.59 4.05 -8.26
CA THR A 159 23.33 3.48 -8.77
C THR A 159 23.53 2.01 -9.17
N ILE A 160 22.44 1.27 -9.40
CA ILE A 160 22.53 0.01 -10.14
C ILE A 160 22.97 0.28 -11.59
N ARG A 161 23.44 -0.75 -12.30
CA ARG A 161 23.77 -0.64 -13.72
C ARG A 161 22.53 -0.81 -14.58
N TYR A 162 22.25 0.17 -15.43
CA TYR A 162 21.14 0.15 -16.36
C TYR A 162 21.61 -0.28 -17.75
N TRP A 163 21.03 -1.37 -18.25
CA TRP A 163 21.19 -1.76 -19.65
C TRP A 163 20.13 -1.05 -20.48
N ILE A 164 20.57 -0.11 -21.32
CA ILE A 164 19.71 0.71 -22.19
C ILE A 164 20.30 0.78 -23.59
N GLN A 165 19.48 1.17 -24.58
CA GLN A 165 19.89 1.21 -25.98
C GLN A 165 21.17 2.02 -26.19
N SER A 166 22.10 1.48 -26.98
CA SER A 166 23.34 2.16 -27.30
C SER A 166 23.13 3.32 -28.27
N THR A 167 23.95 4.37 -28.16
CA THR A 167 23.78 5.60 -28.96
C THR A 167 24.51 5.45 -30.30
N THR A 168 23.80 4.97 -31.33
CA THR A 168 24.41 4.63 -32.62
C THR A 168 24.50 5.81 -33.58
N LYS A 169 23.55 6.76 -33.53
CA LYS A 169 23.63 7.99 -34.33
C LYS A 169 24.44 9.06 -33.60
N ASP A 170 25.08 9.93 -34.36
CA ASP A 170 25.82 11.08 -33.83
C ASP A 170 24.92 12.02 -33.02
N THR A 171 23.63 12.06 -33.34
CA THR A 171 22.61 12.84 -32.62
C THR A 171 22.10 12.17 -31.34
N ASP A 172 22.34 10.87 -31.13
CA ASP A 172 21.75 10.11 -30.02
C ASP A 172 22.54 10.33 -28.73
N TYR A 173 21.90 10.81 -27.66
CA TYR A 173 22.56 10.89 -26.36
C TYR A 173 21.55 10.83 -25.24
N TYR A 174 22.00 10.33 -24.09
CA TYR A 174 21.26 10.44 -22.85
C TYR A 174 21.63 11.70 -22.07
N ILE A 175 20.68 12.14 -21.26
CA ILE A 175 20.80 13.16 -20.23
C ILE A 175 20.64 12.47 -18.89
N ALA A 176 21.40 12.88 -17.88
CA ALA A 176 21.23 12.43 -16.51
C ALA A 176 21.05 13.61 -15.57
N ASP A 177 19.91 13.66 -14.89
CA ASP A 177 19.64 14.62 -13.83
C ASP A 177 19.90 13.97 -12.47
N ALA A 178 20.69 14.63 -11.63
CA ALA A 178 20.96 14.19 -10.26
C ALA A 178 20.19 15.07 -9.26
N TYR A 179 19.55 14.43 -8.29
CA TYR A 179 18.73 15.06 -7.27
C TYR A 179 19.11 14.58 -5.86
N LEU A 180 18.86 15.42 -4.87
CA LEU A 180 18.84 15.05 -3.46
C LEU A 180 17.50 15.50 -2.88
N GLY A 181 16.62 14.53 -2.66
CA GLY A 181 15.20 14.83 -2.47
C GLY A 181 14.56 15.40 -3.73
N GLU A 182 13.84 16.49 -3.56
CA GLU A 182 13.27 17.27 -4.67
C GLU A 182 14.26 18.29 -5.27
N ILE A 183 15.42 18.51 -4.63
CA ILE A 183 16.39 19.49 -5.11
C ILE A 183 17.17 18.91 -6.30
N HIS A 184 17.03 19.56 -7.45
CA HIS A 184 17.90 19.33 -8.60
C HIS A 184 19.30 19.85 -8.31
N LEU A 185 20.30 18.98 -8.44
CA LEU A 185 21.69 19.30 -8.14
C LEU A 185 22.50 19.64 -9.39
N THR A 186 22.36 18.83 -10.44
CA THR A 186 23.08 19.02 -11.70
C THR A 186 22.48 18.18 -12.82
N THR A 187 22.80 18.56 -14.06
CA THR A 187 22.46 17.83 -15.29
C THR A 187 23.73 17.49 -16.05
N LEU A 188 23.93 16.20 -16.32
CA LEU A 188 24.90 15.73 -17.30
C LEU A 188 24.22 15.55 -18.64
N THR A 189 24.81 16.09 -19.69
CA THR A 189 24.31 15.94 -21.06
C THR A 189 25.29 15.14 -21.92
N GLN A 190 24.85 14.75 -23.12
CA GLN A 190 25.70 14.09 -24.12
C GLN A 190 26.31 12.75 -23.68
N ILE A 191 25.58 11.97 -22.87
CA ILE A 191 26.04 10.66 -22.43
C ILE A 191 25.87 9.66 -23.60
N LYS A 192 27.00 9.32 -24.21
CA LYS A 192 27.11 8.30 -25.25
C LYS A 192 27.38 6.92 -24.66
N LEU A 193 26.75 5.88 -25.24
CA LEU A 193 26.92 4.47 -24.91
C LEU A 193 27.34 3.66 -26.13
N VAL A 194 28.26 2.73 -25.91
CA VAL A 194 28.80 1.84 -26.94
C VAL A 194 28.15 0.46 -26.81
N PRO A 195 27.73 -0.19 -27.91
CA PRO A 195 27.10 -1.50 -27.87
C PRO A 195 27.89 -2.55 -27.10
N GLY A 196 27.24 -3.17 -26.11
CA GLY A 196 27.78 -4.27 -25.32
C GLY A 196 28.87 -3.88 -24.31
N LEU A 197 29.21 -2.59 -24.19
CA LEU A 197 30.20 -2.11 -23.23
C LEU A 197 29.55 -1.43 -22.03
N THR A 198 30.26 -1.49 -20.91
CA THR A 198 29.91 -0.81 -19.66
C THR A 198 30.53 0.58 -19.61
N LYS A 199 29.79 1.56 -19.09
CA LYS A 199 30.25 2.92 -18.83
C LYS A 199 29.87 3.35 -17.42
N ASP A 200 30.86 3.81 -16.68
CA ASP A 200 30.68 4.37 -15.34
C ASP A 200 30.82 5.88 -15.43
N GLN A 201 29.83 6.60 -14.91
CA GLN A 201 29.72 8.04 -15.02
C GLN A 201 29.75 8.68 -13.64
N LYS A 202 30.89 9.26 -13.30
CA LYS A 202 31.03 10.06 -12.08
C LYS A 202 30.27 11.38 -12.22
N ILE A 203 29.46 11.70 -11.21
CA ILE A 203 28.77 12.98 -11.04
C ILE A 203 29.35 13.65 -9.79
N ILE A 204 29.85 14.87 -9.95
CA ILE A 204 30.26 15.72 -8.81
C ILE A 204 29.23 16.84 -8.71
N VAL A 205 28.47 16.87 -7.62
CA VAL A 205 27.43 17.88 -7.40
C VAL A 205 27.99 19.09 -6.67
N PRO A 206 27.46 20.31 -6.90
CA PRO A 206 28.03 21.54 -6.37
C PRO A 206 27.66 21.83 -4.90
N ILE A 207 27.47 20.79 -4.08
CA ILE A 207 27.07 20.91 -2.67
C ILE A 207 28.13 20.26 -1.74
N PRO A 208 28.42 20.83 -0.55
CA PRO A 208 29.34 20.22 0.42
C PRO A 208 28.78 18.92 1.00
N ALA A 209 29.65 18.07 1.55
CA ALA A 209 29.21 16.93 2.36
C ALA A 209 28.63 17.38 3.72
N ILE A 210 29.18 18.46 4.29
CA ILE A 210 28.73 19.08 5.55
C ILE A 210 28.54 20.57 5.32
N VAL A 211 27.35 21.08 5.64
CA VAL A 211 27.04 22.51 5.68
C VAL A 211 27.52 23.07 7.01
N GLU A 212 28.65 23.80 6.95
CA GLU A 212 29.22 24.48 8.11
C GLU A 212 28.56 25.83 8.41
N ASP A 213 27.88 26.40 7.42
CA ASP A 213 27.14 27.64 7.57
C ASP A 213 26.04 27.51 8.63
N LEU A 214 25.75 28.63 9.32
CA LEU A 214 24.69 28.68 10.32
C LEU A 214 23.32 28.55 9.66
N ILE A 215 22.64 27.45 9.95
CA ILE A 215 21.26 27.23 9.54
C ILE A 215 20.34 27.85 10.59
N THR A 216 19.50 28.78 10.16
CA THR A 216 18.58 29.50 11.01
C THR A 216 17.15 29.08 10.71
N VAL A 217 16.45 28.56 11.71
CA VAL A 217 15.01 28.31 11.64
C VAL A 217 14.29 29.39 12.43
N SER A 218 13.59 30.27 11.73
CA SER A 218 12.82 31.36 12.34
C SER A 218 11.35 30.95 12.51
N LEU A 219 10.85 31.05 13.74
CA LEU A 219 9.48 30.73 14.11
C LEU A 219 8.63 31.99 14.18
N TYR A 220 7.50 31.97 13.48
CA TYR A 220 6.55 33.08 13.42
C TYR A 220 5.17 32.66 13.91
N LYS A 221 4.49 33.49 14.70
CA LYS A 221 3.09 33.26 15.09
C LYS A 221 2.09 33.69 14.03
N THR A 222 2.48 34.57 13.11
CA THR A 222 1.72 35.01 11.94
C THR A 222 2.67 35.24 10.77
N GLU A 223 2.19 35.60 9.58
CA GLU A 223 3.06 35.86 8.42
C GLU A 223 4.19 36.87 8.66
N SER A 224 4.00 37.83 9.56
CA SER A 224 4.99 38.90 9.82
C SER A 224 5.50 38.94 11.25
N GLU A 225 4.88 38.22 12.19
CA GLU A 225 5.18 38.36 13.61
C GLU A 225 5.92 37.14 14.18
N LYS A 226 7.13 37.34 14.70
CA LYS A 226 7.93 36.27 15.32
C LYS A 226 7.35 35.87 16.68
N ILE A 227 7.56 34.62 17.07
CA ILE A 227 7.30 34.21 18.45
C ILE A 227 8.31 34.84 19.42
N THR A 228 7.89 35.00 20.65
CA THR A 228 8.64 35.58 21.75
C THR A 228 8.63 34.63 22.95
N LYS A 229 9.42 34.93 23.99
CA LYS A 229 9.39 34.18 25.25
C LYS A 229 8.02 34.16 25.94
N GLN A 230 7.13 35.11 25.63
CA GLN A 230 5.78 35.14 26.21
C GLN A 230 4.85 34.10 25.58
N ASP A 231 5.18 33.60 24.39
CA ASP A 231 4.36 32.64 23.64
C ASP A 231 4.59 31.17 24.08
N GLY A 232 5.63 30.93 24.87
CA GLY A 232 6.02 29.63 25.42
C GLY A 232 7.50 29.28 25.21
N ASP A 233 7.92 28.13 25.74
CA ASP A 233 9.27 27.60 25.51
C ASP A 233 9.27 26.74 24.24
N PHE A 234 9.98 27.19 23.21
CA PHE A 234 10.03 26.48 21.93
C PHE A 234 11.41 25.87 21.67
N SER A 235 11.41 24.77 20.93
CA SER A 235 12.62 24.18 20.36
C SER A 235 12.32 23.60 18.99
N VAL A 236 13.33 23.51 18.13
CA VAL A 236 13.22 22.87 16.82
C VAL A 236 14.04 21.58 16.82
N LEU A 237 13.42 20.48 16.41
CA LEU A 237 14.10 19.24 16.07
C LEU A 237 14.43 19.23 14.59
N LEU A 238 15.62 18.74 14.29
CA LEU A 238 16.04 18.34 12.96
C LEU A 238 16.08 16.81 12.94
N LYS A 239 15.17 16.18 12.19
CA LYS A 239 15.14 14.72 12.00
C LYS A 239 15.63 14.34 10.62
N ASP A 240 16.28 13.19 10.49
CA ASP A 240 16.60 12.63 9.17
C ASP A 240 15.42 11.86 8.55
N ASP A 241 15.64 11.33 7.35
CA ASP A 241 14.71 10.55 6.54
C ASP A 241 14.22 9.26 7.22
N MET A 242 14.99 8.72 8.18
CA MET A 242 14.60 7.58 9.01
C MET A 242 13.84 8.02 10.28
N GLY A 243 13.60 9.31 10.47
CA GLY A 243 12.92 9.87 11.64
C GLY A 243 13.81 10.00 12.87
N ASN A 244 15.12 9.75 12.76
CA ASN A 244 16.06 9.89 13.87
C ASN A 244 16.31 11.37 14.15
N ILE A 245 16.37 11.73 15.43
CA ILE A 245 16.72 13.10 15.82
C ILE A 245 18.21 13.31 15.60
N VAL A 246 18.54 14.18 14.64
CA VAL A 246 19.92 14.54 14.32
C VAL A 246 20.42 15.64 15.25
N LYS A 247 19.63 16.71 15.43
CA LYS A 247 19.92 17.79 16.39
C LYS A 247 18.63 18.39 16.94
N LYS A 248 18.74 19.00 18.11
CA LYS A 248 17.71 19.84 18.74
C LYS A 248 18.31 21.20 19.07
N SER A 249 17.57 22.27 18.80
CA SER A 249 17.99 23.63 19.13
C SER A 249 16.88 24.37 19.86
N LEU A 250 17.21 25.02 20.98
CA LEU A 250 16.26 25.87 21.70
C LEU A 250 16.03 27.16 20.91
N VAL A 251 14.79 27.63 20.91
CA VAL A 251 14.44 28.89 20.25
C VAL A 251 14.79 30.04 21.17
N ASN A 252 15.55 30.99 20.65
CA ASN A 252 16.04 32.14 21.41
C ASN A 252 14.98 33.27 21.51
N SER A 253 15.33 34.37 22.17
CA SER A 253 14.42 35.52 22.35
C SER A 253 14.06 36.27 21.07
N ARG A 254 14.69 35.96 19.94
CA ARG A 254 14.35 36.48 18.61
C ARG A 254 13.45 35.52 17.82
N GLY A 255 12.99 34.43 18.43
CA GLY A 255 12.19 33.41 17.74
C GLY A 255 13.01 32.54 16.79
N GLU A 256 14.32 32.43 16.99
CA GLU A 256 15.23 31.69 16.10
C GLU A 256 15.85 30.48 16.80
N ALA A 257 15.88 29.35 16.09
CA ALA A 257 16.67 28.17 16.41
C ALA A 257 17.85 28.08 15.43
N TYR A 258 19.02 27.70 15.93
CA TYR A 258 20.23 27.61 15.12
C TYR A 258 20.79 26.20 15.07
N PHE A 259 21.24 25.80 13.89
CA PHE A 259 21.97 24.57 13.63
C PHE A 259 23.24 24.89 12.84
N SER A 260 24.27 24.07 12.97
CA SER A 260 25.52 24.19 12.21
C SER A 260 26.12 22.80 12.01
N SER A 261 27.08 22.68 11.10
CA SER A 261 27.78 21.41 10.81
C SER A 261 26.79 20.28 10.55
N ILE A 262 25.89 20.51 9.61
CA ILE A 262 24.80 19.60 9.25
C ILE A 262 25.19 18.86 7.97
N PRO A 263 25.20 17.51 7.95
CA PRO A 263 25.42 16.75 6.73
C PRO A 263 24.44 17.17 5.63
N SER A 264 24.88 17.26 4.39
CA SER A 264 23.97 17.64 3.31
C SER A 264 23.02 16.50 2.96
N LYS A 265 21.76 16.62 3.36
CA LYS A 265 20.70 15.62 3.10
C LYS A 265 19.32 16.26 3.30
N GLU A 266 18.28 15.45 3.12
CA GLU A 266 16.93 15.81 3.50
C GLU A 266 16.72 15.68 5.01
N TYR A 267 15.94 16.60 5.56
CA TYR A 267 15.57 16.65 6.95
C TYR A 267 14.12 17.10 7.14
N SER A 268 13.57 16.74 8.29
CA SER A 268 12.30 17.28 8.78
C SER A 268 12.55 18.23 9.95
N LEU A 269 12.03 19.45 9.83
CA LEU A 269 11.98 20.43 10.90
C LEU A 269 10.67 20.29 11.67
N ILE A 270 10.77 20.07 12.97
CA ILE A 270 9.61 19.91 13.85
C ILE A 270 9.73 20.89 15.02
N VAL A 271 8.68 21.66 15.28
CA VAL A 271 8.63 22.54 16.45
C VAL A 271 8.02 21.81 17.63
N LEU A 272 8.71 21.92 18.75
CA LEU A 272 8.20 21.51 20.05
C LEU A 272 7.87 22.76 20.86
N LYS A 273 6.70 22.77 21.48
CA LYS A 273 6.32 23.71 22.53
C LYS A 273 6.31 22.98 23.87
N ASN A 274 7.03 23.52 24.85
CA ASN A 274 7.22 22.92 26.18
C ASN A 274 7.72 21.46 26.13
N GLY A 275 8.52 21.11 25.10
CA GLY A 275 9.09 19.78 24.92
C GLY A 275 8.20 18.76 24.20
N VAL A 276 6.96 19.12 23.83
CA VAL A 276 6.03 18.26 23.07
C VAL A 276 5.81 18.86 21.67
N ALA A 277 5.60 18.02 20.66
CA ALA A 277 5.32 18.48 19.30
C ALA A 277 4.01 19.30 19.29
N ASP A 278 4.05 20.50 18.71
CA ASP A 278 2.93 21.43 18.67
C ASP A 278 2.27 21.34 17.29
N ALA A 279 1.05 20.78 17.23
CA ALA A 279 0.31 20.52 15.98
C ALA A 279 0.01 21.78 15.16
N LEU A 280 0.10 22.97 15.76
CA LEU A 280 -0.03 24.26 15.08
C LEU A 280 1.22 24.61 14.25
N TRP A 281 2.25 23.78 14.28
CA TRP A 281 3.46 23.90 13.48
C TRP A 281 3.62 22.65 12.63
N GLN A 282 3.27 22.78 11.34
CA GLN A 282 3.44 21.69 10.40
C GLN A 282 4.92 21.27 10.29
N GLU A 283 5.15 19.97 10.21
CA GLU A 283 6.46 19.43 9.87
C GLU A 283 6.87 19.98 8.50
N LYS A 284 8.04 20.61 8.46
CA LYS A 284 8.59 21.15 7.22
C LYS A 284 9.76 20.29 6.75
N LYS A 285 9.58 19.60 5.63
CA LYS A 285 10.69 18.95 4.93
C LYS A 285 11.58 20.00 4.29
N VAL A 286 12.89 19.88 4.50
CA VAL A 286 13.91 20.76 3.95
C VAL A 286 15.10 19.94 3.51
N ALA A 287 15.75 20.33 2.42
CA ALA A 287 17.05 19.80 2.05
C ALA A 287 18.11 20.83 2.43
N ILE A 288 18.99 20.47 3.36
CA ILE A 288 20.04 21.34 3.84
C ILE A 288 21.28 21.06 2.99
N THR A 289 21.58 21.94 2.03
CA THR A 289 22.64 21.74 1.03
C THR A 289 23.66 22.88 0.98
N GLY A 290 23.50 23.89 1.83
CA GLY A 290 24.31 25.11 1.84
C GLY A 290 23.90 26.16 0.80
N GLN A 291 22.88 25.88 -0.03
CA GLN A 291 22.29 26.87 -0.93
C GLN A 291 21.27 27.77 -0.21
N GLU A 292 20.46 27.19 0.69
CA GLU A 292 19.53 27.89 1.55
C GLU A 292 19.83 27.54 3.01
N ASN A 293 20.05 28.57 3.83
CA ASN A 293 20.42 28.43 5.24
C ASN A 293 19.41 29.11 6.19
N MET A 294 18.29 29.62 5.66
CA MET A 294 17.26 30.30 6.45
C MET A 294 15.90 29.69 6.16
N PHE A 295 15.31 29.03 7.16
CA PHE A 295 14.01 28.41 7.04
C PHE A 295 12.99 29.17 7.88
N LYS A 296 11.93 29.66 7.23
CA LYS A 296 10.76 30.19 7.92
C LYS A 296 9.81 29.04 8.27
N MET A 297 9.39 28.98 9.53
CA MET A 297 8.22 28.20 9.93
C MET A 297 7.21 29.16 10.55
N ILE A 298 5.95 28.97 10.22
CA ILE A 298 4.87 29.85 10.62
C ILE A 298 3.86 28.96 11.33
N LYS A 299 3.50 29.37 12.54
CA LYS A 299 2.39 28.84 13.30
C LYS A 299 1.14 29.08 12.49
N THR A 300 0.41 28.02 12.20
CA THR A 300 -0.83 28.13 11.47
C THR A 300 -1.93 28.59 12.45
N ASN A 301 -2.75 29.55 12.03
CA ASN A 301 -3.87 30.07 12.86
C ASN A 301 -5.05 29.07 12.90
N GLU A 302 -5.06 28.14 11.95
CA GLU A 302 -5.91 26.95 11.84
C GLU A 302 -4.99 25.73 11.56
N PRO A 303 -5.34 24.50 11.96
CA PRO A 303 -4.68 23.30 11.42
C PRO A 303 -4.78 23.30 9.88
N PRO A 304 -3.89 22.62 9.12
CA PRO A 304 -3.93 22.64 7.66
C PRO A 304 -5.34 22.45 7.08
N ILE A 305 -5.73 23.37 6.21
CA ILE A 305 -6.78 23.21 5.20
C ILE A 305 -6.35 22.06 4.27
N ILE A 306 -6.72 20.81 4.59
CA ILE A 306 -6.76 19.67 3.63
C ILE A 306 -7.71 20.03 2.52
N PRO A 307 -7.38 20.01 1.24
CA PRO A 307 -8.40 20.18 0.24
C PRO A 307 -9.72 19.27 0.35
N GLU A 308 -10.88 19.74 0.87
CA GLU A 308 -12.28 19.50 0.38
C GLU A 308 -12.66 20.05 -1.03
N ILE A 309 -11.96 20.94 -1.73
CA ILE A 309 -10.68 21.57 -1.44
C ILE A 309 -10.86 22.58 -0.24
N ILE A 310 -10.40 22.35 1.02
CA ILE A 310 -11.12 22.58 2.31
C ILE A 310 -11.64 23.98 2.37
N GLU A 311 -12.86 24.03 2.89
CA GLU A 311 -13.26 24.93 3.97
C GLU A 311 -14.48 24.25 4.62
N GLU A 312 -14.28 23.57 5.74
CA GLU A 312 -14.43 24.10 7.11
C GLU A 312 -15.89 24.31 7.56
N THR A 313 -16.27 23.54 8.57
CA THR A 313 -17.24 23.97 9.59
C THR A 313 -16.57 23.94 10.96
N THR A 314 -16.43 25.14 11.50
CA THR A 314 -16.22 25.59 12.90
C THR A 314 -16.35 24.58 14.05
N THR A 315 -15.33 24.62 14.92
CA THR A 315 -15.33 24.43 16.40
C THR A 315 -16.31 23.41 17.01
N GLY A 316 -15.78 22.24 17.39
CA GLY A 316 -16.34 21.31 18.38
C GLY A 316 -15.19 20.57 19.06
N ASP A 317 -15.33 20.28 20.35
CA ASP A 317 -14.35 19.59 21.21
C ASP A 317 -13.59 18.47 20.48
N SER A 318 -12.26 18.38 20.64
CA SER A 318 -11.49 17.29 20.03
C SER A 318 -12.00 15.97 20.58
N GLU A 319 -12.80 15.26 19.78
CA GLU A 319 -13.23 13.93 20.10
C GLU A 319 -11.98 13.04 20.28
N PRO A 320 -12.00 12.14 21.27
CA PRO A 320 -10.90 11.22 21.51
C PRO A 320 -10.62 10.41 20.25
N ILE A 321 -9.34 10.18 19.95
CA ILE A 321 -8.94 9.23 18.91
C ILE A 321 -9.62 7.90 19.25
N SER A 322 -10.53 7.45 18.37
CA SER A 322 -11.13 6.12 18.50
C SER A 322 -10.00 5.10 18.47
N SER A 323 -9.85 4.36 19.57
CA SER A 323 -8.71 3.51 19.84
C SER A 323 -9.20 2.20 20.42
N CYS A 324 -8.80 1.09 19.81
CA CYS A 324 -9.04 -0.23 20.38
C CYS A 324 -8.00 -0.56 21.47
N ASP A 325 -6.91 0.23 21.54
CA ASP A 325 -5.69 0.01 22.32
C ASP A 325 -5.23 -1.46 22.26
N CYS A 326 -5.18 -1.96 21.03
CA CYS A 326 -5.03 -3.38 20.75
C CYS A 326 -4.00 -3.65 19.66
N VAL A 327 -3.44 -4.86 19.71
CA VAL A 327 -2.42 -5.35 18.78
C VAL A 327 -2.96 -6.57 18.06
N ALA A 328 -2.78 -6.63 16.75
CA ALA A 328 -3.09 -7.81 15.95
C ALA A 328 -1.83 -8.39 15.32
N PHE A 329 -1.71 -9.71 15.35
CA PHE A 329 -0.66 -10.44 14.64
C PHE A 329 -1.19 -10.94 13.29
N ARG A 330 -0.35 -10.81 12.27
CA ARG A 330 -0.60 -11.23 10.89
C ARG A 330 0.57 -12.07 10.37
N LEU A 331 0.30 -13.30 9.93
CA LEU A 331 1.28 -14.12 9.21
C LEU A 331 0.94 -14.12 7.72
N ASP A 332 1.82 -13.56 6.91
CA ASP A 332 1.69 -13.47 5.46
C ASP A 332 2.32 -14.70 4.76
N ASP A 333 2.03 -14.88 3.47
CA ASP A 333 2.62 -15.90 2.59
C ASP A 333 2.35 -17.36 3.01
N VAL A 334 1.22 -17.64 3.69
CA VAL A 334 0.86 -19.01 4.08
C VAL A 334 0.50 -19.85 2.86
N GLN A 335 1.21 -20.97 2.69
CA GLN A 335 1.12 -21.84 1.51
C GLN A 335 1.59 -23.28 1.81
N ASP A 336 1.25 -24.20 0.92
CA ASP A 336 1.61 -25.61 0.99
C ASP A 336 3.12 -25.85 0.78
N TYR A 337 3.66 -26.90 1.42
CA TYR A 337 5.01 -27.47 1.23
C TYR A 337 6.21 -26.58 1.57
N TRP A 338 6.17 -25.29 1.24
CA TRP A 338 7.28 -24.37 1.43
C TRP A 338 7.36 -23.93 2.88
N LEU A 339 8.44 -24.29 3.58
CA LEU A 339 8.63 -23.95 5.00
C LEU A 339 7.48 -24.42 5.92
N ASN A 340 6.79 -25.52 5.59
CA ASN A 340 5.59 -25.95 6.32
C ASN A 340 5.84 -26.27 7.81
N ASP A 341 7.03 -26.75 8.20
CA ASP A 341 7.38 -26.97 9.61
C ASP A 341 7.51 -25.65 10.36
N VAL A 342 8.08 -24.65 9.68
CA VAL A 342 8.27 -23.30 10.21
C VAL A 342 6.93 -22.58 10.35
N GLN A 343 6.07 -22.64 9.34
CA GLN A 343 4.73 -22.07 9.37
C GLN A 343 3.88 -22.68 10.49
N ILE A 344 3.90 -24.01 10.64
CA ILE A 344 3.17 -24.71 11.71
C ILE A 344 3.72 -24.32 13.09
N ALA A 345 5.05 -24.22 13.24
CA ALA A 345 5.66 -23.80 14.50
C ALA A 345 5.21 -22.38 14.91
N TYR A 346 5.22 -21.43 13.97
CA TYR A 346 4.72 -20.08 14.21
C TYR A 346 3.24 -20.10 14.62
N VAL A 347 2.38 -20.78 13.86
CA VAL A 347 0.93 -20.85 14.14
C VAL A 347 0.66 -21.48 15.52
N ASN A 348 1.40 -22.53 15.88
CA ASN A 348 1.22 -23.21 17.16
C ASN A 348 1.59 -22.32 18.35
N THR A 349 2.55 -21.39 18.22
CA THR A 349 2.87 -20.40 19.25
C THR A 349 1.64 -19.61 19.71
N PHE A 350 0.68 -19.38 18.81
CA PHE A 350 -0.58 -18.68 19.09
C PHE A 350 -1.70 -19.64 19.48
N VAL A 351 -1.95 -20.66 18.64
CA VAL A 351 -3.12 -21.55 18.75
C VAL A 351 -3.11 -22.39 20.04
N GLU A 352 -1.93 -22.83 20.49
CA GLU A 352 -1.79 -23.62 21.72
C GLU A 352 -2.08 -22.79 22.97
N LYS A 353 -1.74 -21.49 22.95
CA LYS A 353 -1.94 -20.53 24.04
C LYS A 353 -3.25 -19.75 23.91
N ASN A 354 -4.06 -20.06 22.90
CA ASN A 354 -5.33 -19.40 22.60
C ASN A 354 -5.19 -17.88 22.38
N ILE A 355 -4.09 -17.48 21.74
CA ILE A 355 -3.80 -16.08 21.39
C ILE A 355 -4.35 -15.82 19.98
N PRO A 356 -5.08 -14.72 19.74
CA PRO A 356 -5.58 -14.40 18.42
C PRO A 356 -4.46 -14.21 17.39
N LEU A 357 -4.66 -14.78 16.20
CA LEU A 357 -3.77 -14.66 15.05
C LEU A 357 -4.60 -14.58 13.78
N THR A 358 -4.20 -13.71 12.85
CA THR A 358 -4.71 -13.69 11.48
C THR A 358 -3.68 -14.31 10.55
N VAL A 359 -4.07 -15.24 9.68
CA VAL A 359 -3.18 -15.81 8.65
C VAL A 359 -3.66 -15.45 7.26
N ALA A 360 -2.78 -14.91 6.43
CA ALA A 360 -3.07 -14.57 5.05
C ALA A 360 -2.60 -15.71 4.13
N ILE A 361 -3.56 -16.34 3.45
CA ILE A 361 -3.33 -17.51 2.61
C ILE A 361 -3.21 -17.08 1.14
N ILE A 362 -2.17 -17.58 0.47
CA ILE A 362 -2.06 -17.53 -1.00
C ILE A 362 -2.93 -18.65 -1.57
N ALA A 363 -4.08 -18.31 -2.12
CA ALA A 363 -5.19 -19.25 -2.30
C ALA A 363 -4.87 -20.42 -3.24
N ASP A 364 -4.21 -20.16 -4.37
CA ASP A 364 -3.86 -21.16 -5.39
C ASP A 364 -2.64 -22.01 -5.00
N SER A 365 -1.99 -21.64 -3.89
CA SER A 365 -0.82 -22.31 -3.35
C SER A 365 -1.12 -23.05 -2.05
N PHE A 366 -2.39 -23.20 -1.64
CA PHE A 366 -2.80 -23.80 -0.38
C PHE A 366 -3.93 -24.83 -0.52
N GLY A 367 -3.87 -25.92 0.26
CA GLY A 367 -4.94 -26.94 0.37
C GLY A 367 -4.55 -28.35 -0.04
N ASN A 368 -3.35 -28.55 -0.59
CA ASN A 368 -2.82 -29.85 -1.01
C ASN A 368 -1.86 -30.45 0.03
N ASP A 369 -1.19 -29.63 0.85
CA ASP A 369 -0.34 -30.11 1.93
C ASP A 369 -1.17 -30.33 3.20
N GLN A 370 -1.60 -31.58 3.39
CA GLN A 370 -2.40 -32.00 4.53
C GLN A 370 -1.75 -31.66 5.88
N LYS A 371 -0.42 -31.53 5.95
CA LYS A 371 0.28 -31.25 7.20
C LYS A 371 -0.09 -29.87 7.74
N ILE A 372 0.01 -28.83 6.91
CA ILE A 372 -0.34 -27.46 7.29
C ILE A 372 -1.84 -27.20 7.14
N THR A 373 -2.47 -27.74 6.09
CA THR A 373 -3.91 -27.56 5.83
C THR A 373 -4.75 -28.04 7.00
N ASN A 374 -4.43 -29.22 7.58
CA ASN A 374 -5.17 -29.72 8.74
C ASN A 374 -4.98 -28.86 10.00
N VAL A 375 -3.77 -28.30 10.22
CA VAL A 375 -3.52 -27.41 11.36
C VAL A 375 -4.34 -26.12 11.23
N ILE A 376 -4.30 -25.47 10.07
CA ILE A 376 -5.04 -24.23 9.82
C ILE A 376 -6.55 -24.49 9.88
N LYS A 377 -7.04 -25.55 9.22
CA LYS A 377 -8.46 -25.92 9.22
C LYS A 377 -8.98 -26.25 10.61
N ASP A 378 -8.24 -27.03 11.38
CA ASP A 378 -8.61 -27.38 12.76
C ASP A 378 -8.65 -26.12 13.65
N ALA A 379 -7.62 -25.28 13.59
CA ALA A 379 -7.56 -24.02 14.33
C ALA A 379 -8.70 -23.06 13.96
N ALA A 380 -8.97 -22.87 12.67
CA ALA A 380 -10.06 -22.03 12.17
C ALA A 380 -11.43 -22.57 12.59
N SER A 381 -11.67 -23.88 12.48
CA SER A 381 -12.94 -24.51 12.89
C SER A 381 -13.24 -24.37 14.39
N LYS A 382 -12.20 -24.20 15.20
CA LYS A 382 -12.28 -23.97 16.65
C LYS A 382 -12.25 -22.49 17.02
N ASN A 383 -12.33 -21.59 16.03
CA ASN A 383 -12.26 -20.14 16.20
C ASN A 383 -11.00 -19.67 16.95
N LYS A 384 -9.88 -20.38 16.76
CA LYS A 384 -8.57 -20.05 17.37
C LYS A 384 -7.68 -19.20 16.48
N LEU A 385 -8.08 -19.00 15.23
CA LEU A 385 -7.30 -18.36 14.20
C LEU A 385 -8.24 -17.79 13.13
N GLU A 386 -7.94 -16.59 12.67
CA GLU A 386 -8.70 -15.86 11.66
C GLU A 386 -8.05 -16.03 10.28
N ILE A 387 -8.86 -16.25 9.25
CA ILE A 387 -8.39 -16.48 7.89
C ILE A 387 -8.56 -15.21 7.05
N ALA A 388 -7.46 -14.75 6.47
CA ALA A 388 -7.40 -13.70 5.47
C ALA A 388 -7.02 -14.28 4.10
N SER A 389 -7.47 -13.60 3.04
CA SER A 389 -7.06 -13.88 1.67
C SER A 389 -5.88 -12.98 1.29
N GLN A 390 -4.85 -13.57 0.68
CA GLN A 390 -3.77 -12.84 0.00
C GLN A 390 -3.96 -12.83 -1.53
N GLY A 391 -5.15 -13.22 -2.00
CA GLY A 391 -5.45 -13.37 -3.43
C GLY A 391 -4.97 -14.69 -4.03
N VAL A 392 -4.82 -14.70 -5.36
CA VAL A 392 -4.32 -15.81 -6.17
C VAL A 392 -2.92 -15.43 -6.66
N GLY A 393 -1.92 -16.25 -6.36
CA GLY A 393 -0.51 -15.93 -6.57
C GLY A 393 -0.03 -14.74 -5.73
N ASN A 394 1.14 -14.19 -6.09
CA ASN A 394 1.75 -13.04 -5.40
C ASN A 394 1.90 -11.80 -6.30
N VAL A 395 1.02 -11.70 -7.31
CA VAL A 395 0.99 -10.57 -8.26
C VAL A 395 0.03 -9.49 -7.71
N PRO A 396 0.43 -8.22 -7.70
CA PRO A 396 -0.45 -7.12 -7.28
C PRO A 396 -1.76 -7.08 -8.07
N PHE A 397 -2.87 -6.89 -7.37
CA PHE A 397 -4.18 -6.72 -8.03
C PHE A 397 -4.21 -5.48 -8.94
N THR A 398 -3.40 -4.47 -8.61
CA THR A 398 -3.21 -3.24 -9.40
C THR A 398 -2.68 -3.47 -10.80
N ASP A 399 -2.14 -4.66 -11.09
CA ASP A 399 -1.63 -5.01 -12.42
C ASP A 399 -2.75 -5.51 -13.35
N PHE A 400 -3.97 -5.71 -12.81
CA PHE A 400 -5.13 -6.24 -13.52
C PHE A 400 -6.27 -5.21 -13.61
N SER A 401 -7.14 -5.38 -14.61
CA SER A 401 -8.39 -4.61 -14.70
C SER A 401 -9.35 -4.93 -13.54
N LYS A 402 -10.31 -4.05 -13.27
CA LYS A 402 -11.32 -4.28 -12.20
C LYS A 402 -12.04 -5.62 -12.34
N GLU A 403 -12.41 -6.02 -13.55
CA GLU A 403 -13.09 -7.30 -13.81
C GLU A 403 -12.19 -8.51 -13.51
N GLU A 404 -10.92 -8.43 -13.89
CA GLU A 404 -9.94 -9.47 -13.58
C GLU A 404 -9.67 -9.55 -12.07
N GLN A 405 -9.56 -8.42 -11.38
CA GLN A 405 -9.43 -8.38 -9.91
C GLN A 405 -10.64 -9.05 -9.23
N ASP A 406 -11.86 -8.81 -9.70
CA ASP A 406 -13.08 -9.45 -9.19
C ASP A 406 -13.08 -10.96 -9.40
N ASN A 407 -12.68 -11.42 -10.58
CA ASN A 407 -12.56 -12.85 -10.88
C ASN A 407 -11.50 -13.54 -10.00
N LEU A 408 -10.32 -12.91 -9.84
CA LEU A 408 -9.23 -13.42 -9.00
C LEU A 408 -9.64 -13.45 -7.52
N LEU A 409 -10.34 -12.42 -7.03
CA LEU A 409 -10.84 -12.39 -5.66
C LEU A 409 -11.86 -13.50 -5.40
N LYS A 410 -12.80 -13.71 -6.33
CA LYS A 410 -13.81 -14.79 -6.24
C LYS A 410 -13.17 -16.17 -6.26
N GLN A 411 -12.16 -16.38 -7.10
CA GLN A 411 -11.37 -17.61 -7.09
C GLN A 411 -10.71 -17.83 -5.73
N SER A 412 -10.04 -16.80 -5.19
CA SER A 412 -9.40 -16.87 -3.89
C SER A 412 -10.37 -17.23 -2.75
N ILE A 413 -11.59 -16.65 -2.77
CA ILE A 413 -12.64 -16.99 -1.80
C ILE A 413 -12.99 -18.48 -1.85
N VAL A 414 -13.17 -19.03 -3.06
CA VAL A 414 -13.58 -20.43 -3.25
C VAL A 414 -12.48 -21.38 -2.79
N GLU A 415 -11.24 -21.16 -3.23
CA GLU A 415 -10.10 -22.03 -2.89
C GLU A 415 -9.81 -22.04 -1.38
N ILE A 416 -9.87 -20.87 -0.72
CA ILE A 416 -9.69 -20.77 0.73
C ILE A 416 -10.87 -21.43 1.47
N LEU A 417 -12.10 -21.24 1.02
CA LEU A 417 -13.27 -21.87 1.63
C LEU A 417 -13.21 -23.40 1.52
N ASP A 418 -12.80 -23.92 0.37
CA ASP A 418 -12.70 -25.36 0.13
C ASP A 418 -11.60 -26.01 0.99
N SER A 419 -10.45 -25.33 1.11
CA SER A 419 -9.31 -25.83 1.87
C SER A 419 -9.49 -25.70 3.39
N THR A 420 -10.05 -24.58 3.88
CA THR A 420 -10.13 -24.28 5.32
C THR A 420 -11.52 -24.48 5.93
N GLY A 421 -12.58 -24.51 5.12
CA GLY A 421 -13.97 -24.46 5.58
C GLY A 421 -14.42 -23.06 6.03
N THR A 422 -13.58 -22.04 5.88
CA THR A 422 -13.83 -20.67 6.33
C THR A 422 -13.76 -19.71 5.15
N ARG A 423 -14.76 -18.83 5.03
CA ARG A 423 -14.75 -17.76 4.04
C ARG A 423 -13.92 -16.59 4.56
N PRO A 424 -12.88 -16.13 3.84
CA PRO A 424 -12.14 -14.95 4.26
C PRO A 424 -13.00 -13.69 4.16
N GLN A 425 -12.79 -12.75 5.09
CA GLN A 425 -13.40 -11.41 5.08
C GLN A 425 -12.36 -10.29 5.16
N ILE A 426 -11.10 -10.65 5.35
CA ILE A 426 -9.94 -9.76 5.39
C ILE A 426 -9.11 -10.02 4.14
N PHE A 427 -8.70 -8.94 3.48
CA PHE A 427 -7.80 -9.00 2.33
C PHE A 427 -6.45 -8.38 2.67
N VAL A 428 -5.38 -9.10 2.35
CA VAL A 428 -3.99 -8.65 2.44
C VAL A 428 -3.45 -8.58 1.02
N PRO A 429 -3.29 -7.39 0.43
CA PRO A 429 -2.91 -7.30 -0.98
C PRO A 429 -1.45 -7.74 -1.19
N PRO A 430 -1.17 -8.54 -2.23
CA PRO A 430 0.20 -8.85 -2.63
C PRO A 430 1.06 -7.60 -2.81
N GLN A 431 2.28 -7.63 -2.28
CA GLN A 431 3.22 -6.50 -2.25
C GLN A 431 2.65 -5.23 -1.62
N ASN A 432 1.62 -5.36 -0.76
CA ASN A 432 0.92 -4.24 -0.14
C ASN A 432 0.26 -3.25 -1.12
N LYS A 433 0.07 -3.63 -2.39
CA LYS A 433 -0.46 -2.76 -3.46
C LYS A 433 -1.94 -2.97 -3.70
N TYR A 434 -2.69 -1.88 -3.67
CA TYR A 434 -4.11 -1.85 -3.99
C TYR A 434 -4.47 -0.48 -4.57
N ASP A 435 -5.55 -0.41 -5.33
CA ASP A 435 -6.12 0.81 -5.92
C ASP A 435 -7.62 0.93 -5.58
N ASP A 436 -8.29 1.96 -6.11
CA ASP A 436 -9.72 2.15 -5.86
C ASP A 436 -10.59 1.06 -6.50
N ASN A 437 -10.13 0.44 -7.60
CA ASN A 437 -10.78 -0.75 -8.17
C ASN A 437 -10.74 -1.91 -7.18
N THR A 438 -9.58 -2.13 -6.54
CA THR A 438 -9.39 -3.17 -5.53
C THR A 438 -10.38 -2.98 -4.38
N LYS A 439 -10.47 -1.76 -3.81
CA LYS A 439 -11.43 -1.46 -2.73
C LYS A 439 -12.86 -1.75 -3.14
N GLN A 440 -13.25 -1.32 -4.34
CA GLN A 440 -14.61 -1.50 -4.82
C GLN A 440 -14.95 -2.98 -4.98
N VAL A 441 -14.04 -3.77 -5.57
CA VAL A 441 -14.19 -5.22 -5.72
C VAL A 441 -14.29 -5.93 -4.36
N LEU A 442 -13.52 -5.50 -3.36
CA LEU A 442 -13.61 -6.02 -2.00
C LEU A 442 -15.00 -5.80 -1.38
N ILE A 443 -15.53 -4.58 -1.47
CA ILE A 443 -16.87 -4.24 -0.96
C ILE A 443 -17.96 -5.02 -1.69
N GLU A 444 -17.89 -5.09 -3.03
CA GLU A 444 -18.81 -5.86 -3.88
C GLU A 444 -18.84 -7.34 -3.46
N ASN A 445 -17.69 -7.88 -3.07
CA ASN A 445 -17.53 -9.26 -2.58
C ASN A 445 -17.55 -9.40 -1.05
N LYS A 446 -18.11 -8.44 -0.31
CA LYS A 446 -18.36 -8.57 1.15
C LYS A 446 -17.10 -8.82 1.99
N PHE A 447 -15.95 -8.33 1.55
CA PHE A 447 -14.82 -8.14 2.45
C PHE A 447 -15.09 -6.94 3.34
N THR A 448 -14.70 -7.06 4.60
CA THR A 448 -14.93 -6.03 5.63
C THR A 448 -13.64 -5.35 6.03
N HIS A 449 -12.48 -5.95 5.75
CA HIS A 449 -11.18 -5.45 6.16
C HIS A 449 -10.14 -5.53 5.05
N LEU A 450 -9.30 -4.50 4.97
CA LEU A 450 -8.11 -4.41 4.15
C LEU A 450 -6.89 -4.16 5.05
N SER A 451 -5.87 -5.02 4.95
CA SER A 451 -4.64 -4.87 5.72
C SER A 451 -3.42 -4.86 4.80
N SER A 452 -2.94 -3.66 4.46
CA SER A 452 -1.82 -3.38 3.54
C SER A 452 -0.69 -2.65 4.26
N ASN A 453 0.16 -1.89 3.56
CA ASN A 453 1.05 -0.88 4.17
C ASN A 453 0.35 0.49 4.31
N ILE A 454 0.92 1.34 5.15
CA ILE A 454 0.60 2.77 5.27
C ILE A 454 1.10 3.45 4.01
N LEU A 455 0.18 4.00 3.20
CA LEU A 455 0.56 4.77 2.03
C LEU A 455 1.03 6.17 2.42
N LEU A 456 1.90 6.76 1.61
CA LEU A 456 2.39 8.12 1.82
C LEU A 456 1.20 9.10 1.84
N GLY A 457 0.97 9.75 2.98
CA GLY A 457 -0.12 10.71 3.17
C GLY A 457 -1.32 10.20 3.99
N GLU A 458 -1.35 8.91 4.35
CA GLU A 458 -2.35 8.39 5.27
C GLU A 458 -2.04 8.81 6.71
N LEU A 459 -3.03 9.41 7.36
CA LEU A 459 -2.95 9.93 8.72
C LEU A 459 -4.11 9.36 9.54
N PRO A 460 -3.95 9.21 10.87
CA PRO A 460 -5.05 8.84 11.76
C PRO A 460 -6.19 9.90 11.74
N PRO A 461 -7.40 9.54 12.18
CA PRO A 461 -7.78 8.21 12.69
C PRO A 461 -8.02 7.21 11.55
N PHE A 462 -7.66 5.94 11.78
CA PHE A 462 -8.29 4.85 11.03
C PHE A 462 -9.63 4.59 11.71
N PRO A 463 -10.77 4.77 11.03
CA PRO A 463 -12.07 4.64 11.67
C PRO A 463 -12.28 3.23 12.23
N LEU A 464 -12.73 3.13 13.48
CA LEU A 464 -13.11 1.86 14.10
C LEU A 464 -14.61 1.57 13.94
N GLU A 465 -15.41 2.56 13.56
CA GLU A 465 -16.84 2.42 13.36
C GLU A 465 -17.25 2.98 11.99
N GLU A 466 -18.47 2.64 11.57
CA GLU A 466 -19.15 3.21 10.39
C GLU A 466 -18.48 3.01 9.01
N GLU A 467 -17.48 2.13 8.90
CA GLU A 467 -16.86 1.81 7.62
C GLU A 467 -17.46 0.59 6.93
N THR A 468 -17.53 0.67 5.61
CA THR A 468 -17.89 -0.48 4.76
C THR A 468 -16.72 -1.42 4.51
N LEU A 469 -15.50 -0.88 4.51
CA LEU A 469 -14.24 -1.59 4.39
C LEU A 469 -13.23 -0.94 5.32
N TYR A 470 -13.06 -1.51 6.51
CA TYR A 470 -12.07 -1.07 7.48
C TYR A 470 -10.65 -1.25 6.95
N LYS A 471 -9.77 -0.31 7.29
CA LYS A 471 -8.36 -0.39 6.91
C LYS A 471 -7.46 -0.43 8.14
N PHE A 472 -6.71 -1.53 8.29
CA PHE A 472 -5.74 -1.71 9.36
C PHE A 472 -4.36 -2.08 8.77
N PRO A 473 -3.52 -1.10 8.43
CA PRO A 473 -2.24 -1.36 7.81
C PRO A 473 -1.23 -2.00 8.77
N GLU A 474 -0.24 -2.67 8.19
CA GLU A 474 0.97 -3.10 8.91
C GLU A 474 1.68 -1.87 9.49
N THR A 475 2.03 -1.96 10.76
CA THR A 475 2.62 -0.84 11.51
C THR A 475 3.88 -1.24 12.28
N ALA A 476 4.09 -2.55 12.43
CA ALA A 476 5.24 -3.17 13.05
C ALA A 476 5.51 -4.51 12.35
N THR A 477 6.72 -5.07 12.52
CA THR A 477 7.13 -6.31 11.86
C THR A 477 8.04 -7.14 12.75
N THR A 478 7.98 -8.47 12.62
CA THR A 478 8.91 -9.41 13.29
C THR A 478 10.20 -9.64 12.50
N GLY A 479 10.32 -9.08 11.31
CA GLY A 479 11.49 -9.23 10.46
C GLY A 479 11.67 -8.11 9.46
N LYS A 480 12.85 -8.03 8.87
CA LYS A 480 13.17 -7.06 7.81
C LYS A 480 14.04 -7.68 6.75
N TYR A 481 14.01 -7.08 5.55
CA TYR A 481 14.92 -7.45 4.49
C TYR A 481 16.36 -7.01 4.83
N ASN A 482 17.27 -7.97 4.93
CA ASN A 482 18.69 -7.72 5.09
C ASN A 482 19.35 -7.59 3.71
N LEU A 483 19.75 -6.37 3.35
CA LEU A 483 20.37 -6.07 2.06
C LEU A 483 21.73 -6.76 1.86
N GLU A 484 22.48 -7.02 2.93
CA GLU A 484 23.80 -7.65 2.85
C GLU A 484 23.69 -9.15 2.58
N GLN A 485 22.68 -9.78 3.17
CA GLN A 485 22.41 -11.21 2.99
C GLN A 485 21.46 -11.48 1.83
N ASN A 486 20.83 -10.44 1.28
CA ASN A 486 19.77 -10.51 0.26
C ASN A 486 18.61 -11.43 0.69
N MET A 487 18.25 -11.36 1.98
CA MET A 487 17.26 -12.24 2.61
C MET A 487 16.52 -11.52 3.75
N PHE A 488 15.24 -11.83 3.94
CA PHE A 488 14.51 -11.53 5.17
C PHE A 488 15.11 -12.24 6.37
N THR A 489 15.30 -11.51 7.45
CA THR A 489 15.81 -11.98 8.74
C THR A 489 14.93 -11.46 9.86
N GLY A 490 14.77 -12.24 10.94
CA GLY A 490 14.04 -11.82 12.13
C GLY A 490 14.64 -10.62 12.85
N LEU A 491 13.77 -9.90 13.57
CA LEU A 491 14.09 -8.81 14.49
C LEU A 491 13.99 -9.29 15.94
N SER A 492 14.60 -8.53 16.85
CA SER A 492 14.44 -8.78 18.28
C SER A 492 13.04 -8.39 18.75
N SER A 493 12.55 -9.06 19.80
CA SER A 493 11.31 -8.73 20.49
C SER A 493 11.23 -7.27 20.92
N ASN A 494 12.35 -6.67 21.34
CA ASN A 494 12.42 -5.27 21.75
C ASN A 494 12.20 -4.30 20.58
N ASP A 495 12.77 -4.58 19.41
CA ASP A 495 12.61 -3.73 18.23
C ASP A 495 11.14 -3.74 17.78
N THR A 496 10.55 -4.94 17.64
CA THR A 496 9.14 -5.09 17.27
C THR A 496 8.21 -4.49 18.31
N TYR A 497 8.48 -4.68 19.61
CA TYR A 497 7.71 -4.09 20.69
C TYR A 497 7.77 -2.56 20.64
N SER A 498 8.94 -1.97 20.41
CA SER A 498 9.10 -0.51 20.29
C SER A 498 8.24 0.06 19.15
N ASP A 499 8.28 -0.57 17.97
CA ASP A 499 7.44 -0.17 16.84
C ASP A 499 5.95 -0.32 17.15
N THR A 500 5.58 -1.39 17.85
CA THR A 500 4.21 -1.65 18.31
C THR A 500 3.70 -0.53 19.24
N ILE A 501 4.48 -0.14 20.24
CA ILE A 501 4.10 0.95 21.17
C ILE A 501 4.02 2.30 20.45
N ASN A 502 4.92 2.56 19.50
CA ASN A 502 4.85 3.78 18.69
C ASN A 502 3.57 3.80 17.83
N SER A 503 3.18 2.65 17.29
CA SER A 503 1.96 2.49 16.53
C SER A 503 0.72 2.72 17.40
N LEU A 504 0.61 2.09 18.57
CA LEU A 504 -0.49 2.30 19.52
C LEU A 504 -0.66 3.78 19.88
N LYS A 505 0.43 4.48 20.18
CA LYS A 505 0.41 5.93 20.49
C LYS A 505 -0.05 6.79 19.32
N LYS A 506 0.24 6.37 18.08
CA LYS A 506 0.01 7.16 16.87
C LYS A 506 -1.34 6.87 16.22
N TYR A 507 -1.80 5.62 16.27
CA TYR A 507 -2.94 5.14 15.50
C TYR A 507 -4.03 4.47 16.35
N GLY A 508 -3.80 4.21 17.65
CA GLY A 508 -4.77 3.56 18.53
C GLY A 508 -4.86 2.04 18.40
N PHE A 509 -4.07 1.43 17.51
CA PHE A 509 -3.90 -0.01 17.33
C PHE A 509 -2.51 -0.29 16.74
N ALA A 510 -2.11 -1.55 16.66
CA ALA A 510 -0.98 -1.98 15.86
C ALA A 510 -1.25 -3.30 15.14
N VAL A 511 -0.81 -3.42 13.89
CA VAL A 511 -0.72 -4.71 13.19
C VAL A 511 0.76 -5.08 13.06
N ILE A 512 1.14 -6.21 13.66
CA ILE A 512 2.47 -6.81 13.61
C ILE A 512 2.47 -7.87 12.52
N THR A 513 3.27 -7.65 11.47
CA THR A 513 3.37 -8.57 10.34
C THR A 513 4.57 -9.49 10.47
N SER A 514 4.39 -10.75 10.06
CA SER A 514 5.39 -11.79 10.05
C SER A 514 5.37 -12.54 8.73
N HIS A 515 6.54 -13.02 8.29
CA HIS A 515 6.67 -13.94 7.15
C HIS A 515 7.39 -15.24 7.57
N PRO A 516 7.04 -16.42 7.02
CA PRO A 516 7.65 -17.70 7.37
C PRO A 516 9.18 -17.71 7.29
N GLN A 517 9.74 -16.99 6.32
CA GLN A 517 11.18 -16.84 6.07
C GLN A 517 11.95 -16.37 7.31
N GLU A 518 11.35 -15.49 8.12
CA GLU A 518 11.96 -14.88 9.30
C GLU A 518 12.24 -15.93 10.38
N PHE A 519 11.43 -16.99 10.42
CA PHE A 519 11.45 -18.07 11.40
C PHE A 519 12.15 -19.33 10.90
N ALA A 520 12.78 -19.28 9.72
CA ALA A 520 13.51 -20.40 9.13
C ALA A 520 15.01 -20.32 9.42
N VAL A 521 15.65 -21.46 9.65
CA VAL A 521 17.12 -21.52 9.70
C VAL A 521 17.67 -21.26 8.30
N ILE A 522 18.62 -20.34 8.22
CA ILE A 522 19.35 -19.98 7.01
C ILE A 522 20.58 -20.88 6.89
N GLN A 523 20.70 -21.60 5.77
CA GLN A 523 21.91 -22.37 5.45
C GLN A 523 22.33 -22.07 4.02
N ASN A 524 23.60 -21.70 3.83
CA ASN A 524 24.18 -21.38 2.52
C ASN A 524 23.38 -20.35 1.70
N GLY A 525 22.79 -19.35 2.37
CA GLY A 525 22.01 -18.31 1.69
C GLY A 525 20.64 -18.78 1.19
N THR A 526 20.06 -19.81 1.79
CA THR A 526 18.71 -20.29 1.48
C THR A 526 17.96 -20.62 2.76
N TYR A 527 16.65 -20.35 2.79
CA TYR A 527 15.77 -20.77 3.87
C TYR A 527 15.58 -22.28 3.84
N THR A 528 15.82 -22.92 4.98
CA THR A 528 15.56 -24.34 5.16
C THR A 528 14.24 -24.53 5.91
N ASN A 529 13.54 -25.65 5.68
CA ASN A 529 12.35 -26.01 6.45
C ASN A 529 12.71 -26.51 7.87
N GLN A 530 13.65 -25.84 8.52
CA GLN A 530 14.05 -26.06 9.91
C GLN A 530 13.70 -24.81 10.71
N ILE A 531 13.10 -25.02 11.88
CA ILE A 531 12.61 -23.95 12.74
C ILE A 531 13.81 -23.21 13.35
N ASN A 532 13.84 -21.89 13.18
CA ASN A 532 14.74 -21.01 13.90
C ASN A 532 14.18 -20.79 15.32
N ILE A 533 14.65 -21.62 16.26
CA ILE A 533 14.21 -21.60 17.66
C ILE A 533 14.49 -20.25 18.32
N GLU A 534 15.59 -19.57 17.97
CA GLU A 534 15.90 -18.25 18.52
C GLU A 534 14.84 -17.24 18.12
N GLN A 535 14.42 -17.22 16.86
CA GLN A 535 13.37 -16.30 16.41
C GLN A 535 11.99 -16.64 16.99
N ILE A 536 11.68 -17.93 17.19
CA ILE A 536 10.46 -18.33 17.91
C ILE A 536 10.50 -17.83 19.36
N ASN A 537 11.65 -17.90 20.04
CA ASN A 537 11.80 -17.36 21.39
C ASN A 537 11.64 -15.84 21.45
N GLU A 538 12.11 -15.11 20.44
CA GLU A 538 11.87 -13.66 20.32
C GLU A 538 10.37 -13.37 20.16
N LEU A 539 9.65 -14.13 19.32
CA LEU A 539 8.20 -14.01 19.19
C LEU A 539 7.46 -14.30 20.51
N GLU A 540 7.84 -15.37 21.21
CA GLU A 540 7.25 -15.69 22.52
C GLU A 540 7.53 -14.60 23.55
N SER A 541 8.74 -14.03 23.55
CA SER A 541 9.13 -12.95 24.45
C SER A 541 8.34 -11.67 24.16
N LEU A 542 8.14 -11.34 22.89
CA LEU A 542 7.29 -10.23 22.45
C LEU A 542 5.85 -10.40 22.94
N ILE A 543 5.26 -11.58 22.71
CA ILE A 543 3.90 -11.90 23.17
C ILE A 543 3.79 -11.76 24.69
N GLN A 544 4.72 -12.35 25.44
CA GLN A 544 4.74 -12.26 26.90
C GLN A 544 4.85 -10.81 27.37
N LYS A 545 5.66 -10.00 26.68
CA LYS A 545 5.85 -8.60 27.01
C LYS A 545 4.58 -7.77 26.78
N LEU A 546 3.91 -7.95 25.64
CA LEU A 546 2.62 -7.31 25.36
C LEU A 546 1.58 -7.68 26.41
N GLN A 547 1.47 -8.97 26.76
CA GLN A 547 0.55 -9.45 27.80
C GLN A 547 0.89 -8.91 29.19
N SER A 548 2.18 -8.84 29.55
CA SER A 548 2.61 -8.31 30.85
C SER A 548 2.33 -6.82 31.00
N ASP A 549 2.29 -6.10 29.89
CA ASP A 549 1.94 -4.68 29.84
C ASP A 549 0.43 -4.48 29.63
N GLU A 550 -0.36 -5.55 29.76
CA GLU A 550 -1.82 -5.56 29.67
C GLU A 550 -2.35 -5.07 28.30
N ILE A 551 -1.53 -5.18 27.25
CA ILE A 551 -1.91 -4.81 25.88
C ILE A 551 -2.76 -5.91 25.27
N ARG A 552 -3.96 -5.54 24.82
CA ARG A 552 -4.94 -6.49 24.29
C ARG A 552 -4.49 -7.02 22.92
N ILE A 553 -4.39 -8.35 22.78
CA ILE A 553 -4.10 -9.00 21.50
C ILE A 553 -5.42 -9.46 20.86
N VAL A 554 -5.66 -9.09 19.59
CA VAL A 554 -6.86 -9.42 18.82
C VAL A 554 -6.53 -9.92 17.42
N SER A 555 -7.52 -10.45 16.70
CA SER A 555 -7.40 -10.68 15.27
C SER A 555 -7.76 -9.39 14.49
N ILE A 556 -7.35 -9.27 13.23
CA ILE A 556 -7.54 -8.03 12.46
C ILE A 556 -9.01 -7.66 12.34
N GLY A 557 -9.90 -8.63 12.14
CA GLY A 557 -11.34 -8.43 12.04
C GLY A 557 -12.02 -7.99 13.34
N LYS A 558 -11.25 -7.76 14.41
CA LYS A 558 -11.69 -7.33 15.74
C LYS A 558 -11.05 -6.02 16.19
N ILE A 559 -10.20 -5.40 15.38
CA ILE A 559 -9.59 -4.10 15.70
C ILE A 559 -10.65 -3.01 15.73
N ASN A 560 -11.61 -3.05 14.80
CA ASN A 560 -12.74 -2.13 14.72
C ASN A 560 -13.80 -2.35 15.82
N LEU A 561 -13.59 -3.29 16.73
CA LEU A 561 -14.50 -3.50 17.86
C LEU A 561 -13.92 -2.79 19.09
N ASP A 562 -14.72 -1.89 19.65
CA ASP A 562 -14.40 -1.13 20.86
C ASP A 562 -13.77 -2.01 21.94
N SER A 563 -12.83 -1.46 22.72
CA SER A 563 -12.19 -2.15 23.85
C SER A 563 -13.18 -2.65 24.92
N THR A 564 -14.44 -2.20 24.85
CA THR A 564 -15.56 -2.63 25.69
C THR A 564 -16.40 -3.77 25.09
N THR A 565 -16.12 -4.23 23.87
CA THR A 565 -16.79 -5.41 23.32
C THR A 565 -16.25 -6.68 23.98
N ILE A 566 -16.86 -7.02 25.11
CA ILE A 566 -16.77 -8.34 25.71
C ILE A 566 -17.12 -9.35 24.62
N VAL A 567 -16.18 -10.23 24.26
CA VAL A 567 -16.48 -11.37 23.38
C VAL A 567 -17.32 -12.33 24.19
N ILE A 568 -18.65 -12.22 24.09
CA ILE A 568 -19.55 -13.12 24.78
C ILE A 568 -19.62 -14.44 24.00
N PRO A 569 -19.29 -15.59 24.61
CA PRO A 569 -19.39 -16.87 23.93
C PRO A 569 -20.78 -17.13 23.32
N GLN A 570 -20.83 -17.69 22.10
CA GLN A 570 -22.09 -17.88 21.36
C GLN A 570 -23.16 -18.69 22.12
N TRP A 571 -22.76 -19.62 23.00
CA TRP A 571 -23.71 -20.39 23.81
C TRP A 571 -24.51 -19.53 24.81
N ILE A 572 -23.98 -18.36 25.18
CA ILE A 572 -24.64 -17.40 26.07
C ILE A 572 -25.81 -16.74 25.34
N LYS A 573 -25.67 -16.53 24.03
CA LYS A 573 -26.70 -16.02 23.12
C LYS A 573 -27.95 -16.90 23.15
N ASN A 574 -27.75 -18.21 23.18
CA ASN A 574 -28.84 -19.19 23.31
C ASN A 574 -29.55 -19.05 24.68
N ASN A 575 -28.79 -18.87 25.76
CA ASN A 575 -29.36 -18.67 27.09
C ASN A 575 -30.15 -17.36 27.22
N ALA A 576 -29.71 -16.29 26.55
CA ALA A 576 -30.44 -15.02 26.48
C ALA A 576 -31.75 -15.15 25.68
N GLY A 577 -31.73 -15.90 24.58
CA GLY A 577 -32.93 -16.22 23.80
C GLY A 577 -33.96 -17.01 24.63
N TRP A 578 -33.50 -18.06 25.33
CA TRP A 578 -34.34 -18.84 26.24
C TRP A 578 -34.86 -18.06 27.44
N TRP A 579 -34.15 -17.02 27.88
CA TRP A 579 -34.67 -16.13 28.92
C TRP A 579 -35.76 -15.20 28.36
N ALA A 580 -35.52 -14.62 27.17
CA ALA A 580 -36.45 -13.70 26.53
C ALA A 580 -37.79 -14.38 26.13
N ASP A 581 -37.73 -15.63 25.67
CA ASP A 581 -38.93 -16.42 25.31
C ASP A 581 -39.67 -17.03 26.51
N GLY A 582 -39.10 -16.93 27.71
CA GLY A 582 -39.68 -17.43 28.96
C GLY A 582 -39.38 -18.91 29.27
N SER A 583 -38.50 -19.56 28.50
CA SER A 583 -38.05 -20.94 28.76
C SER A 583 -37.13 -21.04 29.99
N ILE A 584 -36.45 -19.95 30.35
CA ILE A 584 -35.63 -19.81 31.56
C ILE A 584 -36.18 -18.65 32.40
N ASP A 585 -36.26 -18.85 33.73
CA ASP A 585 -36.70 -17.81 34.65
C ASP A 585 -35.61 -16.77 34.96
N ASP A 586 -36.04 -15.61 35.48
CA ASP A 586 -35.16 -14.47 35.77
C ASP A 586 -34.05 -14.83 36.76
N THR A 587 -34.34 -15.72 37.73
CA THR A 587 -33.38 -16.17 38.74
C THR A 587 -32.26 -17.01 38.11
N SER A 588 -32.62 -17.96 37.24
CA SER A 588 -31.67 -18.83 36.55
C SER A 588 -30.79 -18.05 35.58
N PHE A 589 -31.37 -17.06 34.89
CA PHE A 589 -30.60 -16.17 34.01
C PHE A 589 -29.59 -15.33 34.80
N VAL A 590 -30.02 -14.68 35.88
CA VAL A 590 -29.15 -13.89 36.78
C VAL A 590 -28.00 -14.73 37.35
N GLN A 591 -28.29 -15.93 37.85
CA GLN A 591 -27.25 -16.84 38.37
C GLN A 591 -26.25 -17.25 37.30
N GLY A 592 -26.73 -17.47 36.07
CA GLY A 592 -25.86 -17.72 34.92
C GLY A 592 -24.88 -16.57 34.69
N ILE A 593 -25.38 -15.33 34.65
CA ILE A 593 -24.53 -14.14 34.44
C ILE A 593 -23.53 -13.97 35.60
N GLN A 594 -23.97 -14.10 36.85
CA GLN A 594 -23.09 -14.05 38.03
C GLN A 594 -21.95 -15.06 37.92
N TYR A 595 -22.27 -16.30 37.55
CA TYR A 595 -21.27 -17.35 37.37
C TYR A 595 -20.25 -16.99 36.28
N MET A 596 -20.70 -16.46 35.14
CA MET A 596 -19.80 -16.06 34.06
C MET A 596 -18.83 -14.96 34.49
N ILE A 597 -19.34 -13.96 35.23
CA ILE A 597 -18.51 -12.87 35.74
C ILE A 597 -17.47 -13.40 36.73
N GLN A 598 -17.89 -14.25 37.68
CA GLN A 598 -16.98 -14.87 38.65
C GLN A 598 -15.92 -15.78 38.02
N LYS A 599 -16.21 -16.38 36.86
CA LYS A 599 -15.28 -17.24 36.12
C LYS A 599 -14.42 -16.50 35.10
N GLY A 600 -14.55 -15.18 34.99
CA GLY A 600 -13.83 -14.37 33.99
C GLY A 600 -14.23 -14.70 32.55
N ILE A 601 -15.41 -15.29 32.35
CA ILE A 601 -15.98 -15.59 31.03
C ILE A 601 -16.60 -14.32 30.44
N MET A 602 -17.06 -13.41 31.31
CA MET A 602 -17.61 -12.10 30.99
C MET A 602 -17.00 -11.08 31.94
N GLU A 603 -16.41 -10.00 31.42
CA GLU A 603 -15.77 -8.98 32.26
C GLU A 603 -16.56 -7.67 32.19
N ILE A 604 -17.31 -7.36 33.25
CA ILE A 604 -18.10 -6.13 33.33
C ILE A 604 -17.23 -5.01 33.92
N PRO A 605 -17.08 -3.85 33.25
CA PRO A 605 -16.37 -2.70 33.78
C PRO A 605 -16.91 -2.32 35.17
N LYS A 606 -16.02 -2.21 36.16
CA LYS A 606 -16.43 -1.79 37.51
C LYS A 606 -16.74 -0.30 37.51
N THR A 607 -17.98 0.04 37.84
CA THR A 607 -18.46 1.41 38.00
C THR A 607 -18.35 1.84 39.46
N ASP A 608 -17.69 2.97 39.73
CA ASP A 608 -17.32 3.44 41.08
C ASP A 608 -18.49 3.89 41.98
N LYS A 609 -19.74 3.81 41.53
CA LYS A 609 -20.92 4.27 42.30
C LYS A 609 -22.16 3.39 42.06
N PRO A 610 -22.37 2.31 42.83
CA PRO A 610 -23.65 1.61 42.83
C PRO A 610 -24.77 2.53 43.35
N SER A 611 -25.96 2.50 42.73
CA SER A 611 -27.12 3.26 43.22
C SER A 611 -27.68 2.61 44.49
N ASP A 612 -28.14 3.43 45.46
CA ASP A 612 -28.74 2.96 46.72
C ASP A 612 -30.22 2.52 46.59
N THR A 613 -30.67 2.22 45.37
CA THR A 613 -32.05 1.78 45.12
C THR A 613 -32.11 0.26 45.08
N GLU A 614 -32.60 -0.36 46.16
CA GLU A 614 -33.00 -1.78 46.17
C GLU A 614 -34.26 -1.96 45.30
N ASN A 615 -34.07 -2.18 44.00
CA ASN A 615 -35.14 -2.65 43.14
C ASN A 615 -34.76 -4.04 42.63
N ASN A 616 -35.40 -5.08 43.17
CA ASN A 616 -35.06 -6.49 42.91
C ASN A 616 -35.69 -7.05 41.63
N GLU A 617 -36.44 -6.26 40.87
CA GLU A 617 -37.10 -6.70 39.64
C GLU A 617 -36.29 -6.29 38.40
N ILE A 618 -36.10 -7.24 37.49
CA ILE A 618 -35.43 -7.00 36.21
C ILE A 618 -36.37 -6.18 35.30
N PRO A 619 -35.97 -4.98 34.83
CA PRO A 619 -36.78 -4.23 33.89
C PRO A 619 -37.04 -4.99 32.58
N GLN A 620 -38.28 -4.90 32.09
CA GLN A 620 -38.71 -5.60 30.88
C GLN A 620 -37.86 -5.24 29.63
N TRP A 621 -37.32 -4.03 29.55
CA TRP A 621 -36.48 -3.63 28.43
C TRP A 621 -35.17 -4.43 28.35
N ILE A 622 -34.64 -4.90 29.48
CA ILE A 622 -33.44 -5.76 29.51
C ILE A 622 -33.76 -7.14 28.94
N LYS A 623 -34.94 -7.67 29.27
CA LYS A 623 -35.44 -8.94 28.74
C LYS A 623 -35.71 -8.86 27.24
N ASN A 624 -36.23 -7.72 26.76
CA ASN A 624 -36.41 -7.47 25.33
C ASN A 624 -35.05 -7.38 24.61
N ASN A 625 -34.07 -6.68 25.20
CA ASN A 625 -32.72 -6.59 24.65
C ASN A 625 -32.04 -7.97 24.57
N ALA A 626 -32.24 -8.86 25.54
CA ALA A 626 -31.76 -10.24 25.46
C ALA A 626 -32.31 -11.02 24.26
N GLY A 627 -33.60 -10.82 23.95
CA GLY A 627 -34.22 -11.43 22.77
C GLY A 627 -33.68 -10.85 21.46
N TRP A 628 -33.60 -9.52 21.37
CA TRP A 628 -33.01 -8.86 20.20
C TRP A 628 -31.54 -9.22 20.00
N TRP A 629 -30.80 -9.41 21.09
CA TRP A 629 -29.42 -9.85 21.03
C TRP A 629 -29.33 -11.29 20.53
N ALA A 630 -30.17 -12.21 21.04
CA ALA A 630 -30.28 -13.59 20.56
C ALA A 630 -30.54 -13.69 19.06
N ASP A 631 -31.40 -12.82 18.54
CA ASP A 631 -31.76 -12.74 17.12
C ASP A 631 -30.74 -11.98 16.25
N GLY A 632 -29.66 -11.44 16.85
CA GLY A 632 -28.64 -10.67 16.15
C GLY A 632 -29.08 -9.27 15.71
N GLN A 633 -30.13 -8.73 16.32
CA GLN A 633 -30.69 -7.40 16.02
C GLN A 633 -30.00 -6.27 16.77
N ILE A 634 -29.36 -6.56 17.91
CA ILE A 634 -28.50 -5.62 18.65
C ILE A 634 -27.13 -6.23 18.89
N THR A 635 -26.14 -5.37 19.14
CA THR A 635 -24.73 -5.77 19.30
C THR A 635 -24.48 -6.41 20.67
N ASP A 636 -23.34 -7.10 20.82
CA ASP A 636 -22.88 -7.60 22.13
C ASP A 636 -22.75 -6.44 23.13
N SER A 637 -22.28 -5.27 22.70
CA SER A 637 -22.18 -4.06 23.53
C SER A 637 -23.55 -3.60 24.04
N ASP A 638 -24.58 -3.60 23.20
CA ASP A 638 -25.94 -3.22 23.58
C ASP A 638 -26.54 -4.16 24.63
N PHE A 639 -26.23 -5.46 24.54
CA PHE A 639 -26.61 -6.44 25.55
C PHE A 639 -25.83 -6.27 26.85
N VAL A 640 -24.51 -6.05 26.78
CA VAL A 640 -23.64 -5.82 27.94
C VAL A 640 -24.07 -4.59 28.72
N ARG A 641 -24.46 -3.50 28.06
CA ARG A 641 -25.03 -2.30 28.73
C ARG A 641 -26.27 -2.63 29.55
N GLY A 642 -27.07 -3.61 29.12
CA GLY A 642 -28.19 -4.16 29.91
C GLY A 642 -27.72 -4.90 31.16
N ILE A 643 -26.64 -5.68 31.07
CA ILE A 643 -26.03 -6.37 32.21
C ILE A 643 -25.36 -5.38 33.18
N GLU A 644 -24.64 -4.38 32.66
CA GLU A 644 -24.08 -3.27 33.44
C GLU A 644 -25.16 -2.56 34.25
N TYR A 645 -26.34 -2.33 33.66
CA TYR A 645 -27.48 -1.78 34.38
C TYR A 645 -27.87 -2.67 35.57
N LEU A 646 -27.98 -3.99 35.38
CA LEU A 646 -28.34 -4.93 36.44
C LEU A 646 -27.31 -4.95 37.59
N VAL A 647 -26.03 -4.82 37.25
CA VAL A 647 -24.93 -4.71 38.21
C VAL A 647 -25.00 -3.38 38.97
N ASN A 648 -25.17 -2.27 38.26
CA ASN A 648 -25.25 -0.92 38.83
C ASN A 648 -26.42 -0.72 39.81
N HIS A 649 -27.50 -1.48 39.60
CA HIS A 649 -28.70 -1.46 40.43
C HIS A 649 -28.73 -2.61 41.46
N ARG A 650 -27.63 -3.34 41.66
CA ARG A 650 -27.50 -4.46 42.61
C ARG A 650 -28.51 -5.59 42.41
N ILE A 651 -29.08 -5.74 41.21
CA ILE A 651 -29.89 -6.90 40.82
C ILE A 651 -28.98 -8.11 40.59
N ILE A 652 -27.81 -7.87 40.00
CA ILE A 652 -26.71 -8.83 39.88
C ILE A 652 -25.62 -8.43 40.88
N ILE A 653 -25.22 -9.36 41.73
CA ILE A 653 -24.15 -9.19 42.73
C ILE A 653 -23.13 -10.30 42.50
N TYR A 654 -21.85 -10.00 42.29
CA TYR A 654 -20.86 -11.00 41.91
C TYR A 654 -19.55 -10.91 42.70
#